data_AF-A0A8H6BMF4-F1
#
_entry.id   AF-A0A8H6BMF4-F1
#
_cell.length_a   1.000
_cell.length_b   1.000
_cell.length_c   1.000
_cell.angle_alpha   90.00
_cell.angle_beta   90.00
_cell.angle_gamma   90.00
#
_symmetry.space_group_name_H-M   'P 1'
#
loop_
_entity.id
_entity.type
_entity.pdbx_description
1 polymer ?
#
loop_
_entity_poly.entity_id
_entity_poly.type
_entity_poly.pdbx_seq_one_letter_code
_entity_poly.pdbx_strand_id
1 'polypeptide(L)'
;MENVSSFVSDKIPSYLEKGLSQEQNSSAILTVVLAGIITAAIYSALKKIKVGTVFLFCWNCFFKPFLPSSKRRSDHAPQQQALETFYETQASIYDSTRSALLKGREDSLKLLVSHVQKIDNLVWVDVGGGTGHNVEQMISILPLKHFKAIYIVDLSSSLLEVARQRFEGQGFTNEGLICCVDFGIQSSANTIGKVNTVGGLAGRHVPWILRTFWRAWFEADRVFLDPARRDYLEYRFGTIKSLNLYNNILGRIPYYIWLGCDKSKSSSLLYRINALATESPYLVPKDVPSSEVLTVKTSKSHEAAMSNESRNLPYPSMYYQKDIYRVYYDEQKPVYRQFKDQYIYAFTWEDPREDDRILHFTKDDTVLAITSAGDNILSYASLSSPPRRIHCVDLNPCQGHLLELKLAAFKSLSREEIWQMFGEGKIDNFKNYLLRMSAHMSSNAFQFWYKYGPKTFDIKGNGLYFTGFSKWPLKFTRYIFKMAGMGDYVEELCNAKTMKQQRLVWQTKLRSKLLNPVFSTLFIGNPFFLWKALGVPANQASLMGSSVFKYLADTLDPIINKYMISDDNYFYYLCLKGKYSKSNCPDYLTKSAFRKFTSNDSPLNNIRIHTDYLNDVFSRMTKHSLTIAIIMDHMDWFSKEGSEANEEIEALDGALAPGGRVMLRSASKSPWYIKNFEEFGFKCTPAAVREDGTAIDRVNMYASTWLCEKPLEKARNMSTLEL
;
A
#
# COMPACT_ATOMS: atom_id res chain seq x y z
N MET A 1 -6.58 -40.77 -8.34
CA MET A 1 -5.89 -42.02 -8.02
C MET A 1 -6.64 -43.11 -8.78
N GLU A 2 -6.05 -43.85 -9.72
CA GLU A 2 -4.69 -43.74 -10.29
C GLU A 2 -4.69 -43.11 -11.71
N ASN A 3 -3.93 -43.68 -12.66
CA ASN A 3 -3.86 -43.35 -14.10
C ASN A 3 -3.44 -41.93 -14.52
N VAL A 4 -2.52 -41.29 -13.78
CA VAL A 4 -1.79 -40.09 -14.25
C VAL A 4 -0.26 -40.24 -14.14
N SER A 5 0.24 -41.22 -13.38
CA SER A 5 1.68 -41.41 -13.12
C SER A 5 2.45 -42.15 -14.22
N SER A 6 1.79 -42.96 -15.06
CA SER A 6 2.45 -43.88 -16.00
C SER A 6 2.86 -43.25 -17.35
N PHE A 7 2.42 -42.03 -17.67
CA PHE A 7 2.72 -41.38 -18.96
C PHE A 7 3.93 -40.42 -18.94
N VAL A 8 4.70 -40.41 -17.85
CA VAL A 8 5.74 -39.39 -17.58
C VAL A 8 7.18 -39.92 -17.66
N SER A 9 7.38 -41.26 -17.68
CA SER A 9 8.71 -41.88 -17.56
C SER A 9 9.55 -41.81 -18.85
N ASP A 10 9.10 -42.43 -19.94
CA ASP A 10 10.05 -43.01 -20.92
C ASP A 10 10.35 -42.14 -22.17
N LYS A 11 10.11 -40.83 -22.13
CA LYS A 11 10.38 -39.92 -23.28
C LYS A 11 11.08 -38.60 -22.94
N ILE A 12 11.87 -38.56 -21.85
CA ILE A 12 12.81 -37.46 -21.57
C ILE A 12 14.25 -37.98 -21.48
N PRO A 13 14.77 -38.56 -22.57
CA PRO A 13 16.10 -38.13 -23.03
C PRO A 13 16.22 -38.09 -24.57
N SER A 14 16.41 -36.90 -25.15
CA SER A 14 16.98 -36.65 -26.50
C SER A 14 16.85 -35.18 -26.94
N TYR A 15 15.71 -34.54 -26.66
CA TYR A 15 15.41 -33.16 -27.07
C TYR A 15 16.14 -32.06 -26.26
N LEU A 16 16.94 -32.42 -25.25
CA LEU A 16 17.68 -31.48 -24.40
C LEU A 16 19.18 -31.36 -24.75
N GLU A 17 19.72 -32.22 -25.63
CA GLU A 17 21.15 -32.21 -26.00
C GLU A 17 21.44 -31.69 -27.41
N LYS A 18 20.43 -31.51 -28.26
CA LYS A 18 20.59 -30.97 -29.61
C LYS A 18 19.97 -29.58 -29.72
N GLY A 19 20.83 -28.57 -29.87
CA GLY A 19 20.42 -27.20 -30.14
C GLY A 19 19.57 -27.11 -31.42
N LEU A 20 18.57 -26.23 -31.41
CA LEU A 20 17.62 -26.07 -32.51
C LEU A 20 18.33 -25.72 -33.83
N SER A 21 17.93 -26.39 -34.91
CA SER A 21 18.53 -26.18 -36.23
C SER A 21 18.16 -24.82 -36.81
N GLN A 22 19.04 -24.32 -37.68
CA GLN A 22 19.03 -22.92 -38.14
C GLN A 22 17.75 -22.53 -38.91
N GLU A 23 17.04 -23.50 -39.49
CA GLU A 23 15.83 -23.27 -40.30
C GLU A 23 14.58 -22.98 -39.47
N GLN A 24 14.42 -23.58 -38.28
CA GLN A 24 13.20 -23.40 -37.46
C GLN A 24 13.09 -21.99 -36.88
N ASN A 25 14.21 -21.27 -36.72
CA ASN A 25 14.19 -19.86 -36.37
C ASN A 25 13.57 -18.97 -37.47
N SER A 26 13.76 -19.33 -38.75
CA SER A 26 13.40 -18.47 -39.88
C SER A 26 11.89 -18.22 -40.00
N SER A 27 11.05 -19.24 -39.79
CA SER A 27 9.59 -19.06 -39.84
C SER A 27 9.06 -18.27 -38.64
N ALA A 28 9.57 -18.55 -37.43
CA ALA A 28 9.22 -17.80 -36.23
C ALA A 28 9.60 -16.32 -36.34
N ILE A 29 10.81 -16.02 -36.85
CA ILE A 29 11.26 -14.65 -37.13
C ILE A 29 10.34 -13.99 -38.17
N LEU A 30 9.97 -14.68 -39.26
CA LEU A 30 9.09 -14.13 -40.29
C LEU A 30 7.69 -13.78 -39.73
N THR A 31 7.12 -14.65 -38.89
CA THR A 31 5.84 -14.36 -38.19
C THR A 31 5.95 -13.18 -37.23
N VAL A 32 7.06 -13.06 -36.49
CA VAL A 32 7.32 -11.91 -35.59
C VAL A 32 7.49 -10.62 -36.39
N VAL A 33 8.20 -10.65 -37.52
CA VAL A 33 8.36 -9.50 -38.42
C VAL A 33 7.01 -9.03 -38.98
N LEU A 34 6.16 -9.96 -39.45
CA LEU A 34 4.80 -9.66 -39.91
C LEU A 34 3.93 -9.04 -38.80
N ALA A 35 3.97 -9.60 -37.58
CA ALA A 35 3.28 -9.02 -36.43
C ALA A 35 3.81 -7.61 -36.08
N GLY A 36 5.13 -7.39 -36.23
CA GLY A 36 5.77 -6.08 -36.07
C GLY A 36 5.28 -5.04 -37.10
N ILE A 37 5.20 -5.42 -38.39
CA ILE A 37 4.64 -4.58 -39.47
C ILE A 37 3.20 -4.17 -39.15
N ILE A 38 2.35 -5.13 -38.82
CA ILE A 38 0.93 -4.89 -38.51
C ILE A 38 0.79 -3.96 -37.30
N THR A 39 1.57 -4.19 -36.25
CA THR A 39 1.58 -3.34 -35.04
C THR A 39 2.07 -1.92 -35.36
N ALA A 40 3.11 -1.76 -36.19
CA ALA A 40 3.64 -0.46 -36.59
C ALA A 40 2.67 0.33 -37.50
N ALA A 41 1.97 -0.35 -38.41
CA ALA A 41 0.94 0.25 -39.26
C ALA A 41 -0.25 0.76 -38.42
N ILE A 42 -0.75 -0.06 -37.50
CA ILE A 42 -1.80 0.32 -36.55
C ILE A 42 -1.34 1.50 -35.67
N TYR A 43 -0.11 1.48 -35.17
CA TYR A 43 0.46 2.57 -34.37
C TYR A 43 0.54 3.89 -35.16
N SER A 44 0.99 3.84 -36.43
CA SER A 44 1.08 5.01 -37.29
C SER A 44 -0.30 5.64 -37.56
N ALA A 45 -1.33 4.83 -37.78
CA ALA A 45 -2.70 5.29 -37.98
C ALA A 45 -3.28 5.98 -36.72
N LEU A 46 -2.99 5.45 -35.54
CA LEU A 46 -3.59 5.91 -34.27
C LEU A 46 -2.97 7.19 -33.67
N LYS A 47 -1.83 7.68 -34.18
CA LYS A 47 -1.06 8.75 -33.51
C LYS A 47 -0.67 9.99 -34.32
N LYS A 48 -0.98 10.07 -35.62
CA LYS A 48 -0.59 11.20 -36.51
C LYS A 48 0.93 11.54 -36.50
N ILE A 49 1.78 10.58 -36.14
CA ILE A 49 3.24 10.70 -36.28
C ILE A 49 3.59 10.57 -37.77
N LYS A 50 4.58 11.33 -38.26
CA LYS A 50 5.04 11.19 -39.67
C LYS A 50 5.44 9.73 -39.93
N VAL A 51 4.80 9.09 -40.92
CA VAL A 51 4.97 7.66 -41.22
C VAL A 51 6.44 7.28 -41.38
N GLY A 52 7.23 8.12 -42.05
CA GLY A 52 8.67 7.93 -42.24
C GLY A 52 9.48 7.83 -40.94
N THR A 53 9.07 8.47 -39.85
CA THR A 53 9.75 8.37 -38.54
C THR A 53 9.52 7.01 -37.89
N VAL A 54 8.28 6.50 -37.94
CA VAL A 54 7.95 5.15 -37.44
C VAL A 54 8.61 4.09 -38.34
N PHE A 55 8.54 4.27 -39.67
CA PHE A 55 9.17 3.37 -40.63
C PHE A 55 10.70 3.33 -40.47
N LEU A 56 11.38 4.47 -40.33
CA LEU A 56 12.84 4.51 -40.15
C LEU A 56 13.27 3.91 -38.82
N PHE A 57 12.50 4.11 -37.74
CA PHE A 57 12.73 3.44 -36.46
C PHE A 57 12.55 1.91 -36.57
N CYS A 58 11.43 1.46 -37.16
CA CYS A 58 11.16 0.04 -37.39
C CYS A 58 12.23 -0.58 -38.31
N TRP A 59 12.60 0.08 -39.40
CA TRP A 59 13.67 -0.37 -40.29
C TRP A 59 14.99 -0.58 -39.54
N ASN A 60 15.46 0.42 -38.77
CA ASN A 60 16.72 0.32 -38.05
C ASN A 60 16.71 -0.69 -36.88
N CYS A 61 15.57 -0.93 -36.22
CA CYS A 61 15.51 -1.76 -35.00
C CYS A 61 14.82 -3.14 -35.18
N PHE A 62 14.15 -3.40 -36.31
CA PHE A 62 13.39 -4.64 -36.56
C PHE A 62 13.77 -5.35 -37.87
N PHE A 63 14.45 -4.68 -38.81
CA PHE A 63 14.84 -5.25 -40.11
C PHE A 63 16.35 -5.23 -40.32
N LYS A 64 16.97 -4.04 -40.24
CA LYS A 64 18.41 -3.80 -40.42
C LYS A 64 19.32 -4.72 -39.59
N PRO A 65 19.00 -5.10 -38.33
CA PRO A 65 19.87 -6.00 -37.56
C PRO A 65 19.99 -7.39 -38.19
N PHE A 66 18.93 -7.89 -38.82
CA PHE A 66 18.84 -9.24 -39.38
C PHE A 66 19.33 -9.36 -40.84
N LEU A 67 19.67 -8.24 -41.51
CA LEU A 67 20.16 -8.24 -42.88
C LEU A 67 21.63 -8.73 -42.98
N PRO A 68 22.03 -9.50 -44.02
CA PRO A 68 23.40 -10.00 -44.16
C PRO A 68 24.50 -8.92 -44.16
N SER A 69 24.18 -7.68 -44.54
CA SER A 69 25.10 -6.54 -44.51
C SER A 69 25.40 -6.03 -43.09
N SER A 70 24.54 -6.28 -42.10
CA SER A 70 24.81 -5.91 -40.69
C SER A 70 25.97 -6.71 -40.09
N LYS A 71 26.13 -7.97 -40.54
CA LYS A 71 27.16 -8.93 -40.10
C LYS A 71 28.60 -8.52 -40.45
N ARG A 72 28.80 -7.38 -41.13
CA ARG A 72 30.13 -6.75 -41.30
C ARG A 72 30.55 -5.85 -40.13
N ARG A 73 29.72 -5.68 -39.10
CA ARG A 73 30.15 -5.13 -37.80
C ARG A 73 31.05 -6.15 -37.12
N SER A 74 32.37 -5.94 -37.16
CA SER A 74 33.34 -6.87 -36.58
C SER A 74 33.02 -7.21 -35.12
N ASP A 75 33.30 -8.45 -34.73
CA ASP A 75 33.09 -8.94 -33.35
C ASP A 75 34.15 -8.42 -32.37
N HIS A 76 35.04 -7.53 -32.84
CA HIS A 76 36.06 -6.84 -32.04
C HIS A 76 35.91 -5.30 -32.06
N ALA A 77 34.87 -4.76 -32.69
CA ALA A 77 34.59 -3.32 -32.63
C ALA A 77 34.25 -2.88 -31.18
N PRO A 78 34.93 -1.86 -30.63
CA PRO A 78 34.63 -1.35 -29.29
C PRO A 78 33.16 -0.94 -29.15
N GLN A 79 32.57 -1.17 -27.97
CA GLN A 79 31.13 -0.96 -27.73
C GLN A 79 30.68 0.46 -28.10
N GLN A 80 31.50 1.47 -27.83
CA GLN A 80 31.24 2.87 -28.19
C GLN A 80 31.05 3.05 -29.71
N GLN A 81 31.91 2.44 -30.53
CA GLN A 81 31.86 2.55 -31.99
C GLN A 81 30.58 1.88 -32.55
N ALA A 82 30.19 0.73 -31.98
CA ALA A 82 28.97 0.03 -32.38
C ALA A 82 27.69 0.81 -32.04
N LEU A 83 27.69 1.56 -30.93
CA LEU A 83 26.62 2.46 -30.51
C LEU A 83 26.56 3.72 -31.37
N GLU A 84 27.70 4.36 -31.65
CA GLU A 84 27.74 5.60 -32.45
C GLU A 84 27.18 5.37 -33.86
N THR A 85 27.65 4.34 -34.58
CA THR A 85 27.14 3.97 -35.91
C THR A 85 25.65 3.53 -35.90
N PHE A 86 25.04 3.31 -34.73
CA PHE A 86 23.59 3.11 -34.60
C PHE A 86 22.84 4.42 -34.37
N TYR A 87 23.35 5.30 -33.51
CA TYR A 87 22.69 6.55 -33.11
C TYR A 87 22.89 7.72 -34.07
N GLU A 88 24.05 7.86 -34.69
CA GLU A 88 24.36 8.85 -35.74
C GLU A 88 23.24 8.95 -36.77
N THR A 89 22.88 7.79 -37.37
CA THR A 89 21.82 7.68 -38.40
C THR A 89 20.39 7.97 -37.92
N GLN A 90 20.19 8.25 -36.63
CA GLN A 90 18.87 8.43 -36.00
C GLN A 90 18.79 9.63 -35.04
N ALA A 91 19.88 10.38 -34.83
CA ALA A 91 19.96 11.44 -33.80
C ALA A 91 18.85 12.50 -33.97
N SER A 92 18.57 12.93 -35.19
CA SER A 92 17.53 13.91 -35.53
C SER A 92 16.08 13.47 -35.27
N ILE A 93 15.84 12.16 -35.03
CA ILE A 93 14.53 11.61 -34.64
C ILE A 93 14.53 10.96 -33.26
N TYR A 94 15.66 11.02 -32.54
CA TYR A 94 15.90 10.29 -31.29
C TYR A 94 14.84 10.60 -30.22
N ASP A 95 14.59 11.88 -29.92
CA ASP A 95 13.63 12.28 -28.88
C ASP A 95 12.20 11.81 -29.21
N SER A 96 11.78 12.00 -30.46
CA SER A 96 10.44 11.62 -30.94
C SER A 96 10.18 10.11 -30.80
N THR A 97 11.18 9.28 -31.11
CA THR A 97 11.07 7.81 -31.04
C THR A 97 11.26 7.28 -29.62
N ARG A 98 12.23 7.81 -28.86
CA ARG A 98 12.50 7.40 -27.48
C ARG A 98 11.39 7.78 -26.51
N SER A 99 10.63 8.86 -26.78
CA SER A 99 9.42 9.19 -26.01
C SER A 99 8.31 8.12 -26.12
N ALA A 100 8.26 7.35 -27.22
CA ALA A 100 7.36 6.20 -27.38
C ALA A 100 7.89 4.95 -26.66
N LEU A 101 9.22 4.76 -26.67
CA LEU A 101 9.90 3.60 -26.12
C LEU A 101 10.02 3.60 -24.58
N LEU A 102 10.43 4.73 -23.99
CA LEU A 102 10.89 4.83 -22.60
C LEU A 102 9.84 5.48 -21.68
N LYS A 103 8.73 4.77 -21.47
CA LYS A 103 7.54 5.26 -20.74
C LYS A 103 7.72 5.52 -19.24
N GLY A 104 8.90 5.27 -18.66
CA GLY A 104 9.20 5.57 -17.26
C GLY A 104 9.96 6.88 -17.00
N ARG A 105 10.43 7.61 -18.03
CA ARG A 105 11.29 8.81 -17.85
C ARG A 105 10.61 9.91 -17.01
N GLU A 106 9.45 10.40 -17.46
CA GLU A 106 8.72 11.49 -16.81
C GLU A 106 8.32 11.14 -15.35
N ASP A 107 7.80 9.93 -15.12
CA ASP A 107 7.46 9.42 -13.79
C ASP A 107 8.70 9.36 -12.87
N SER A 108 9.86 8.97 -13.41
CA SER A 108 11.14 8.90 -12.69
C SER A 108 11.66 10.28 -12.26
N LEU A 109 11.55 11.29 -13.13
CA LEU A 109 11.95 12.67 -12.81
C LEU A 109 11.04 13.27 -11.71
N LYS A 110 9.73 13.02 -11.77
CA LYS A 110 8.78 13.38 -10.69
C LYS A 110 9.03 12.62 -9.39
N LEU A 111 9.43 11.35 -9.50
CA LEU A 111 9.81 10.52 -8.35
C LEU A 111 11.09 11.03 -7.66
N LEU A 112 12.08 11.49 -8.44
CA LEU A 112 13.27 12.17 -7.92
C LEU A 112 12.89 13.45 -7.16
N VAL A 113 12.18 14.38 -7.80
CA VAL A 113 11.85 15.70 -7.21
C VAL A 113 11.06 15.58 -5.91
N SER A 114 10.14 14.62 -5.80
CA SER A 114 9.36 14.39 -4.56
C SER A 114 10.20 13.87 -3.38
N HIS A 115 11.36 13.25 -3.62
CA HIS A 115 12.24 12.70 -2.58
C HIS A 115 13.42 13.64 -2.19
N VAL A 116 13.61 14.74 -2.93
CA VAL A 116 14.60 15.77 -2.61
C VAL A 116 14.27 16.44 -1.26
N GLN A 117 15.27 16.57 -0.38
CA GLN A 117 15.10 17.19 0.95
C GLN A 117 15.29 18.71 0.96
N LYS A 118 16.16 19.23 0.10
CA LYS A 118 16.37 20.68 -0.14
C LYS A 118 16.26 20.92 -1.63
N ILE A 119 15.31 21.75 -2.05
CA ILE A 119 15.07 21.99 -3.48
C ILE A 119 16.12 22.89 -4.13
N ASP A 120 17.00 23.53 -3.38
CA ASP A 120 18.02 24.45 -3.91
C ASP A 120 19.44 23.88 -3.82
N ASN A 121 20.29 24.28 -4.77
CA ASN A 121 21.68 23.82 -4.95
C ASN A 121 21.85 22.34 -5.34
N LEU A 122 20.87 21.75 -6.02
CA LEU A 122 20.88 20.34 -6.44
C LEU A 122 21.99 20.02 -7.46
N VAL A 123 22.52 18.79 -7.41
CA VAL A 123 23.37 18.27 -8.48
C VAL A 123 22.80 16.97 -9.04
N TRP A 124 22.76 16.89 -10.36
CA TRP A 124 22.23 15.75 -11.11
C TRP A 124 23.24 15.25 -12.14
N VAL A 125 23.44 13.93 -12.21
CA VAL A 125 24.17 13.25 -13.27
C VAL A 125 23.20 12.34 -14.02
N ASP A 126 23.04 12.57 -15.32
CA ASP A 126 22.18 11.79 -16.22
C ASP A 126 23.04 10.88 -17.11
N VAL A 127 23.10 9.59 -16.74
CA VAL A 127 23.96 8.59 -17.39
C VAL A 127 23.14 7.79 -18.40
N GLY A 128 23.56 7.79 -19.67
CA GLY A 128 22.70 7.44 -20.81
C GLY A 128 21.73 8.57 -21.18
N GLY A 129 22.11 9.82 -20.90
CA GLY A 129 21.26 11.00 -21.09
C GLY A 129 21.03 11.38 -22.57
N GLY A 130 21.81 10.84 -23.50
CA GLY A 130 21.72 11.08 -24.94
C GLY A 130 21.70 12.58 -25.29
N THR A 131 20.65 13.00 -25.97
CA THR A 131 20.36 14.38 -26.43
C THR A 131 20.05 15.38 -25.31
N GLY A 132 20.12 14.97 -24.04
CA GLY A 132 19.77 15.79 -22.89
C GLY A 132 18.27 16.06 -22.71
N HIS A 133 17.38 15.40 -23.47
CA HIS A 133 15.93 15.63 -23.40
C HIS A 133 15.31 15.38 -22.01
N ASN A 134 15.93 14.54 -21.16
CA ASN A 134 15.52 14.40 -19.75
C ASN A 134 15.59 15.75 -19.01
N VAL A 135 16.57 16.60 -19.32
CA VAL A 135 16.76 17.91 -18.69
C VAL A 135 15.61 18.85 -19.03
N GLU A 136 15.16 18.91 -20.29
CA GLU A 136 13.96 19.66 -20.69
C GLU A 136 12.73 19.22 -19.91
N GLN A 137 12.53 17.90 -19.74
CA GLN A 137 11.43 17.35 -18.95
C GLN A 137 11.57 17.76 -17.48
N MET A 138 12.77 17.73 -16.91
CA MET A 138 13.02 18.17 -15.53
C MET A 138 12.71 19.67 -15.34
N ILE A 139 13.06 20.53 -16.29
CA ILE A 139 12.77 21.98 -16.22
C ILE A 139 11.27 22.24 -16.06
N SER A 140 10.41 21.42 -16.69
CA SER A 140 8.94 21.51 -16.55
C SER A 140 8.40 21.04 -15.20
N ILE A 141 9.22 20.34 -14.39
CA ILE A 141 8.86 19.77 -13.08
C ILE A 141 9.49 20.59 -11.95
N LEU A 142 10.76 21.00 -12.12
CA LEU A 142 11.55 21.80 -11.19
C LEU A 142 12.47 22.75 -11.99
N PRO A 143 12.25 24.08 -11.98
CA PRO A 143 13.01 25.04 -12.80
C PRO A 143 14.52 25.08 -12.50
N LEU A 144 15.35 25.40 -13.51
CA LEU A 144 16.82 25.35 -13.44
C LEU A 144 17.47 26.04 -12.23
N LYS A 145 16.87 27.13 -11.72
CA LYS A 145 17.37 27.88 -10.54
C LYS A 145 17.62 27.01 -9.28
N HIS A 146 16.99 25.84 -9.23
CA HIS A 146 17.09 24.86 -8.15
C HIS A 146 18.34 23.98 -8.25
N PHE A 147 18.95 23.90 -9.43
CA PHE A 147 20.13 23.08 -9.70
C PHE A 147 21.40 23.93 -9.68
N LYS A 148 22.39 23.49 -8.89
CA LYS A 148 23.77 23.98 -8.94
C LYS A 148 24.51 23.43 -10.17
N ALA A 149 24.25 22.17 -10.54
CA ALA A 149 24.87 21.55 -11.72
C ALA A 149 24.05 20.39 -12.29
N ILE A 150 24.13 20.21 -13.60
CA ILE A 150 23.59 19.06 -14.33
C ILE A 150 24.69 18.54 -15.25
N TYR A 151 24.94 17.22 -15.21
CA TYR A 151 25.89 16.53 -16.07
C TYR A 151 25.15 15.56 -16.98
N ILE A 152 25.44 15.60 -18.28
CA ILE A 152 24.92 14.64 -19.26
C ILE A 152 26.10 13.74 -19.67
N VAL A 153 25.95 12.43 -19.48
CA VAL A 153 26.98 11.43 -19.77
C VAL A 153 26.39 10.38 -20.70
N ASP A 154 27.01 10.18 -21.87
CA ASP A 154 26.63 9.16 -22.83
C ASP A 154 27.89 8.61 -23.54
N LEU A 155 27.76 7.51 -24.26
CA LEU A 155 28.84 6.95 -25.09
C LEU A 155 28.79 7.50 -26.53
N SER A 156 27.62 7.97 -26.99
CA SER A 156 27.44 8.52 -28.32
C SER A 156 27.84 9.99 -28.42
N SER A 157 28.91 10.29 -29.17
CA SER A 157 29.34 11.65 -29.47
C SER A 157 28.25 12.45 -30.22
N SER A 158 27.57 11.82 -31.17
CA SER A 158 26.48 12.43 -31.94
C SER A 158 25.31 12.89 -31.05
N LEU A 159 24.96 12.12 -30.01
CA LEU A 159 23.91 12.52 -29.07
C LEU A 159 24.39 13.59 -28.09
N LEU A 160 25.64 13.50 -27.61
CA LEU A 160 26.24 14.52 -26.74
C LEU A 160 26.44 15.86 -27.45
N GLU A 161 26.66 15.88 -28.77
CA GLU A 161 26.77 17.12 -29.53
C GLU A 161 25.42 17.82 -29.68
N VAL A 162 24.33 17.06 -29.90
CA VAL A 162 22.95 17.59 -29.78
C VAL A 162 22.69 18.12 -28.37
N ALA A 163 23.18 17.44 -27.32
CA ALA A 163 23.05 17.92 -25.94
C ALA A 163 23.89 19.18 -25.66
N ARG A 164 25.10 19.30 -26.24
CA ARG A 164 25.97 20.48 -26.13
C ARG A 164 25.29 21.71 -26.73
N GLN A 165 24.86 21.62 -27.99
CA GLN A 165 24.16 22.71 -28.70
C GLN A 165 22.88 23.17 -27.99
N ARG A 166 22.28 22.31 -27.15
CA ARG A 166 21.06 22.55 -26.39
C ARG A 166 21.30 23.23 -25.03
N PHE A 167 22.52 23.12 -24.47
CA PHE A 167 22.83 23.49 -23.07
C PHE A 167 24.24 24.09 -22.85
N GLU A 168 24.81 24.77 -23.85
CA GLU A 168 26.19 25.26 -23.79
C GLU A 168 26.42 26.32 -22.70
N GLY A 169 27.42 26.10 -21.82
CA GLY A 169 28.06 27.19 -21.04
C GLY A 169 28.08 27.14 -19.49
N GLN A 170 27.65 26.08 -18.79
CA GLN A 170 27.57 26.06 -17.29
C GLN A 170 27.95 24.71 -16.64
N GLY A 171 28.35 24.66 -15.34
CA GLY A 171 28.62 23.39 -14.61
C GLY A 171 29.11 23.45 -13.14
N PHE A 172 29.29 22.26 -12.50
CA PHE A 172 29.95 21.93 -11.20
C PHE A 172 29.22 22.25 -9.86
N THR A 173 29.14 21.45 -8.76
CA THR A 173 29.58 20.11 -8.25
C THR A 173 28.96 19.90 -6.82
N ASN A 174 28.78 18.74 -6.14
CA ASN A 174 28.58 17.32 -6.50
C ASN A 174 28.02 16.48 -5.30
N GLU A 175 26.69 16.40 -5.08
CA GLU A 175 26.01 15.37 -4.24
C GLU A 175 24.55 15.16 -4.73
N GLY A 176 23.98 13.95 -4.60
CA GLY A 176 22.60 13.67 -5.07
C GLY A 176 22.03 12.26 -4.83
N LEU A 177 20.78 12.06 -5.25
CA LEU A 177 20.07 10.77 -5.31
C LEU A 177 20.39 10.01 -6.61
N ILE A 178 20.23 8.68 -6.61
CA ILE A 178 20.42 7.84 -7.81
C ILE A 178 19.07 7.28 -8.27
N CYS A 179 18.68 7.57 -9.50
CA CYS A 179 17.49 6.96 -10.12
C CYS A 179 17.87 6.28 -11.44
N CYS A 180 17.19 5.18 -11.77
CA CYS A 180 17.43 4.37 -12.96
C CYS A 180 16.09 4.03 -13.63
N VAL A 181 16.03 4.15 -14.96
CA VAL A 181 14.92 3.68 -15.80
C VAL A 181 15.51 2.82 -16.93
N ASP A 182 15.28 1.51 -16.87
CA ASP A 182 15.92 0.54 -17.75
C ASP A 182 14.97 -0.63 -18.08
N PHE A 183 15.24 -1.35 -19.17
CA PHE A 183 14.56 -2.58 -19.53
C PHE A 183 15.09 -3.74 -18.67
N GLY A 184 14.21 -4.58 -18.14
CA GLY A 184 14.60 -5.61 -17.17
C GLY A 184 13.77 -6.88 -17.27
N ILE A 185 14.43 -8.01 -17.54
CA ILE A 185 13.82 -9.33 -17.72
C ILE A 185 13.95 -10.20 -16.46
N GLN A 186 13.46 -9.68 -15.34
CA GLN A 186 13.63 -10.26 -14.00
C GLN A 186 12.78 -11.53 -13.77
N SER A 187 13.29 -12.48 -12.98
CA SER A 187 12.56 -13.68 -12.54
C SER A 187 12.33 -13.70 -11.03
N SER A 188 11.55 -14.65 -10.52
CA SER A 188 11.38 -14.87 -9.08
C SER A 188 12.68 -15.36 -8.40
N ALA A 189 13.52 -16.11 -9.12
CA ALA A 189 14.80 -16.61 -8.59
C ALA A 189 15.75 -15.45 -8.22
N ASN A 190 15.73 -14.34 -8.97
CA ASN A 190 16.54 -13.15 -8.70
C ASN A 190 16.20 -12.44 -7.38
N THR A 191 15.10 -12.79 -6.72
CA THR A 191 14.68 -12.18 -5.44
C THR A 191 14.90 -13.06 -4.20
N ILE A 192 15.35 -14.31 -4.39
CA ILE A 192 15.62 -15.23 -3.28
C ILE A 192 16.72 -14.62 -2.39
N GLY A 193 16.45 -14.53 -1.09
CA GLY A 193 17.39 -13.96 -0.10
C GLY A 193 17.56 -12.43 -0.14
N LYS A 194 16.93 -11.71 -1.07
CA LYS A 194 17.01 -10.23 -1.20
C LYS A 194 15.70 -9.49 -0.92
N VAL A 195 14.63 -10.22 -0.58
CA VAL A 195 13.23 -9.77 -0.46
C VAL A 195 13.06 -8.39 0.19
N ASN A 196 13.71 -8.17 1.33
CA ASN A 196 13.59 -6.94 2.12
C ASN A 196 14.35 -5.73 1.53
N THR A 197 15.35 -5.94 0.68
CA THR A 197 16.17 -4.87 0.06
C THR A 197 15.57 -4.28 -1.22
N VAL A 198 14.74 -5.05 -1.93
CA VAL A 198 14.22 -4.65 -3.26
C VAL A 198 13.01 -3.71 -3.21
N GLY A 199 12.42 -3.50 -2.02
CA GLY A 199 11.35 -2.53 -1.80
C GLY A 199 10.06 -2.84 -2.55
N GLY A 200 9.56 -4.08 -2.49
CA GLY A 200 8.31 -4.48 -3.13
C GLY A 200 8.50 -5.37 -4.36
N LEU A 201 7.76 -6.49 -4.40
CA LEU A 201 7.80 -7.48 -5.47
C LEU A 201 6.78 -7.24 -6.60
N ALA A 202 5.92 -6.23 -6.51
CA ALA A 202 4.76 -6.10 -7.38
C ALA A 202 5.17 -5.92 -8.85
N GLY A 203 4.78 -6.87 -9.70
CA GLY A 203 5.11 -6.88 -11.12
C GLY A 203 6.57 -7.22 -11.47
N ARG A 204 7.43 -7.56 -10.49
CA ARG A 204 8.85 -7.83 -10.74
C ARG A 204 9.10 -9.11 -11.53
N HIS A 205 8.27 -10.14 -11.36
CA HIS A 205 8.39 -11.38 -12.14
C HIS A 205 7.92 -11.17 -13.59
N VAL A 206 8.84 -11.33 -14.55
CA VAL A 206 8.54 -11.34 -15.98
C VAL A 206 8.32 -12.80 -16.44
N PRO A 207 7.13 -13.14 -16.98
CA PRO A 207 6.85 -14.49 -17.49
C PRO A 207 7.86 -14.97 -18.52
N TRP A 208 8.23 -16.26 -18.48
CA TRP A 208 9.30 -16.86 -19.31
C TRP A 208 9.22 -16.45 -20.79
N ILE A 209 8.04 -16.49 -21.41
CA ILE A 209 7.88 -16.16 -22.84
C ILE A 209 8.29 -14.71 -23.15
N LEU A 210 7.89 -13.73 -22.34
CA LEU A 210 8.31 -12.33 -22.49
C LEU A 210 9.79 -12.16 -22.13
N ARG A 211 10.26 -12.92 -21.14
CA ARG A 211 11.64 -12.89 -20.64
C ARG A 211 12.63 -13.38 -21.71
N THR A 212 12.31 -14.47 -22.40
CA THR A 212 13.10 -15.05 -23.49
C THR A 212 12.99 -14.23 -24.78
N PHE A 213 11.77 -13.83 -25.17
CA PHE A 213 11.55 -13.03 -26.39
C PHE A 213 12.29 -11.69 -26.35
N TRP A 214 12.08 -10.88 -25.30
CA TRP A 214 12.73 -9.57 -25.22
C TRP A 214 14.23 -9.65 -24.97
N ARG A 215 14.73 -10.73 -24.37
CA ARG A 215 16.17 -10.99 -24.29
C ARG A 215 16.76 -11.20 -25.69
N ALA A 216 16.28 -12.20 -26.43
CA ALA A 216 16.79 -12.53 -27.76
C ALA A 216 16.62 -11.36 -28.76
N TRP A 217 15.53 -10.60 -28.63
CA TRP A 217 15.28 -9.41 -29.44
C TRP A 217 16.38 -8.35 -29.31
N PHE A 218 16.68 -7.93 -28.09
CA PHE A 218 17.68 -6.88 -27.84
C PHE A 218 19.12 -7.41 -27.96
N GLU A 219 19.37 -8.70 -27.72
CA GLU A 219 20.68 -9.33 -27.96
C GLU A 219 21.08 -9.28 -29.44
N ALA A 220 20.12 -9.28 -30.38
CA ALA A 220 20.40 -9.07 -31.81
C ALA A 220 21.01 -7.69 -32.13
N ASP A 221 20.70 -6.66 -31.33
CA ASP A 221 21.31 -5.32 -31.38
C ASP A 221 22.57 -5.19 -30.47
N ARG A 222 23.10 -6.31 -29.95
CA ARG A 222 24.14 -6.37 -28.90
C ARG A 222 23.77 -5.63 -27.60
N VAL A 223 22.47 -5.54 -27.26
CA VAL A 223 21.96 -4.93 -26.02
C VAL A 223 21.50 -6.01 -25.03
N PHE A 224 22.35 -6.32 -24.04
CA PHE A 224 22.09 -7.38 -23.07
C PHE A 224 21.23 -6.90 -21.89
N LEU A 225 19.96 -7.35 -21.80
CA LEU A 225 19.04 -7.06 -20.68
C LEU A 225 19.34 -7.94 -19.45
N ASP A 226 20.60 -8.04 -19.04
CA ASP A 226 20.95 -8.98 -17.97
C ASP A 226 20.35 -8.57 -16.61
N PRO A 227 19.70 -9.50 -15.86
CA PRO A 227 19.21 -9.24 -14.51
C PRO A 227 20.25 -8.65 -13.54
N ALA A 228 21.53 -8.99 -13.70
CA ALA A 228 22.63 -8.55 -12.86
C ALA A 228 22.77 -7.01 -12.79
N ARG A 229 22.36 -6.28 -13.84
CA ARG A 229 22.43 -4.81 -13.89
C ARG A 229 21.63 -4.16 -12.76
N ARG A 230 20.45 -4.70 -12.47
CA ARG A 230 19.59 -4.26 -11.36
C ARG A 230 20.01 -4.88 -10.03
N ASP A 231 20.37 -6.15 -10.04
CA ASP A 231 20.82 -6.86 -8.84
C ASP A 231 22.11 -6.24 -8.26
N TYR A 232 22.90 -5.54 -9.08
CA TYR A 232 24.04 -4.70 -8.69
C TYR A 232 23.60 -3.37 -8.03
N LEU A 233 22.63 -2.65 -8.60
CA LEU A 233 22.07 -1.44 -7.97
C LEU A 233 21.54 -1.75 -6.56
N GLU A 234 20.75 -2.82 -6.45
CA GLU A 234 20.12 -3.29 -5.21
C GLU A 234 21.11 -3.97 -4.22
N TYR A 235 22.39 -4.08 -4.59
CA TYR A 235 23.50 -4.53 -3.72
C TYR A 235 24.42 -3.38 -3.28
N ARG A 236 24.70 -2.44 -4.19
CA ARG A 236 25.55 -1.26 -3.94
C ARG A 236 24.84 -0.16 -3.15
N PHE A 237 23.52 -0.03 -3.30
CA PHE A 237 22.73 1.11 -2.84
C PHE A 237 21.50 0.70 -2.03
N GLY A 238 21.00 1.60 -1.19
CA GLY A 238 19.74 1.43 -0.48
C GLY A 238 18.55 1.77 -1.37
N THR A 239 17.63 0.82 -1.60
CA THR A 239 16.41 1.07 -2.38
C THR A 239 15.42 1.93 -1.59
N ILE A 240 15.09 3.11 -2.11
CA ILE A 240 14.03 3.97 -1.58
C ILE A 240 12.69 3.64 -2.24
N LYS A 241 12.68 3.48 -3.57
CA LYS A 241 11.50 3.09 -4.37
C LYS A 241 11.86 2.13 -5.50
N SER A 242 10.92 1.27 -5.85
CA SER A 242 10.96 0.58 -7.15
C SER A 242 9.56 0.39 -7.74
N LEU A 243 9.46 0.43 -9.07
CA LEU A 243 8.28 0.08 -9.87
C LEU A 243 8.67 -0.89 -10.98
N ASN A 244 7.78 -1.81 -11.32
CA ASN A 244 7.97 -2.80 -12.40
C ASN A 244 6.78 -2.71 -13.36
N LEU A 245 7.04 -2.41 -14.63
CA LEU A 245 6.04 -1.95 -15.59
C LEU A 245 6.26 -2.56 -16.98
N TYR A 246 5.25 -2.41 -17.86
CA TYR A 246 5.29 -2.91 -19.24
C TYR A 246 4.95 -1.79 -20.22
N ASN A 247 5.77 -1.61 -21.27
CA ASN A 247 5.41 -0.75 -22.39
C ASN A 247 4.43 -1.48 -23.32
N ASN A 248 3.14 -1.42 -22.95
CA ASN A 248 2.06 -2.10 -23.66
C ASN A 248 1.85 -1.60 -25.11
N ILE A 249 2.41 -0.44 -25.48
CA ILE A 249 2.31 0.11 -26.85
C ILE A 249 3.19 -0.67 -27.82
N LEU A 250 4.33 -1.19 -27.34
CA LEU A 250 5.35 -1.87 -28.15
C LEU A 250 5.49 -3.34 -27.72
N GLY A 251 4.40 -4.11 -27.78
CA GLY A 251 4.43 -5.55 -27.52
C GLY A 251 4.67 -5.95 -26.05
N ARG A 252 4.49 -5.03 -25.08
CA ARG A 252 4.70 -5.26 -23.64
C ARG A 252 6.18 -5.48 -23.27
N ILE A 253 7.07 -4.59 -23.70
CA ILE A 253 8.48 -4.58 -23.23
C ILE A 253 8.54 -4.37 -21.71
N PRO A 254 9.17 -5.24 -20.91
CA PRO A 254 9.29 -5.06 -19.47
C PRO A 254 10.36 -4.01 -19.13
N TYR A 255 10.01 -3.05 -18.27
CA TYR A 255 10.93 -2.03 -17.76
C TYR A 255 10.71 -1.77 -16.27
N TYR A 256 11.70 -1.18 -15.62
CA TYR A 256 11.61 -0.80 -14.21
C TYR A 256 11.99 0.67 -14.01
N ILE A 257 11.50 1.23 -12.91
CA ILE A 257 12.00 2.46 -12.31
C ILE A 257 12.55 2.07 -10.94
N TRP A 258 13.76 2.50 -10.60
CA TRP A 258 14.38 2.26 -9.30
C TRP A 258 15.02 3.56 -8.81
N LEU A 259 14.73 3.94 -7.57
CA LEU A 259 15.30 5.10 -6.88
C LEU A 259 16.00 4.60 -5.61
N GLY A 260 17.24 5.03 -5.41
CA GLY A 260 18.02 4.68 -4.23
C GLY A 260 19.02 5.74 -3.82
N CYS A 261 19.71 5.44 -2.71
CA CYS A 261 20.73 6.27 -2.10
C CYS A 261 21.97 5.45 -1.72
N ASP A 262 23.04 6.15 -1.34
CA ASP A 262 24.19 5.55 -0.68
C ASP A 262 23.74 4.73 0.55
N LYS A 263 24.10 3.44 0.60
CA LYS A 263 23.68 2.51 1.67
C LYS A 263 24.30 2.81 3.04
N SER A 264 25.31 3.69 3.10
CA SER A 264 26.02 4.11 4.31
C SER A 264 25.58 5.48 4.85
N LYS A 265 25.22 6.44 3.98
CA LYS A 265 24.97 7.86 4.36
C LYS A 265 23.65 8.14 5.09
N SER A 266 22.96 7.14 5.63
CA SER A 266 21.80 7.39 6.49
C SER A 266 22.26 7.82 7.89
N SER A 267 22.52 9.12 8.04
CA SER A 267 23.01 9.79 9.26
C SER A 267 22.12 9.66 10.51
N SER A 268 20.97 8.99 10.38
CA SER A 268 20.05 8.67 11.47
C SER A 268 19.71 7.18 11.53
N LEU A 269 20.44 6.28 10.86
CA LEU A 269 20.08 4.85 10.77
C LEU A 269 20.05 4.15 12.14
N LEU A 270 21.04 4.37 13.01
CA LEU A 270 21.04 3.86 14.38
C LEU A 270 19.87 4.39 15.21
N TYR A 271 19.61 5.71 15.13
CA TYR A 271 18.44 6.32 15.78
C TYR A 271 17.12 5.75 15.23
N ARG A 272 17.02 5.48 13.92
CA ARG A 272 15.85 4.85 13.28
C ARG A 272 15.68 3.39 13.70
N ILE A 273 16.75 2.60 13.82
CA ILE A 273 16.69 1.23 14.36
C ILE A 273 16.05 1.26 15.76
N ASN A 274 16.46 2.19 16.62
CA ASN A 274 15.95 2.28 17.99
C ASN A 274 14.59 2.99 18.12
N ALA A 275 14.24 3.93 17.25
CA ALA A 275 12.96 4.68 17.29
C ALA A 275 11.82 4.03 16.46
N LEU A 276 12.12 2.96 15.70
CA LEU A 276 11.16 2.13 14.96
C LEU A 276 10.99 0.74 15.57
N ALA A 277 11.99 0.26 16.31
CA ALA A 277 11.74 -0.68 17.40
C ALA A 277 10.94 0.07 18.49
N THR A 278 9.61 -0.03 18.42
CA THR A 278 8.71 0.77 19.27
C THR A 278 8.91 0.45 20.75
N GLU A 279 9.56 1.38 21.46
CA GLU A 279 10.01 1.26 22.85
C GLU A 279 11.02 0.13 23.08
N SER A 280 12.01 0.07 22.19
CA SER A 280 13.17 -0.82 22.24
C SER A 280 13.85 -0.87 23.62
N PRO A 281 14.00 -2.05 24.27
CA PRO A 281 14.60 -2.19 25.61
C PRO A 281 16.14 -1.99 25.64
N TYR A 282 16.72 -1.30 24.67
CA TYR A 282 18.16 -1.26 24.39
C TYR A 282 18.86 0.00 24.92
N LEU A 283 18.63 0.31 26.21
CA LEU A 283 19.57 1.06 27.05
C LEU A 283 20.17 0.13 28.10
N VAL A 284 20.77 -0.96 27.62
CA VAL A 284 21.64 -1.82 28.42
C VAL A 284 22.86 -0.98 28.83
N PRO A 285 23.22 -0.91 30.13
CA PRO A 285 24.46 -0.29 30.57
C PRO A 285 25.67 -0.90 29.86
N LYS A 286 26.76 -0.14 29.73
CA LYS A 286 27.91 -0.50 28.88
C LYS A 286 28.67 -1.75 29.35
N ASP A 287 28.35 -2.22 30.55
CA ASP A 287 29.13 -3.15 31.37
C ASP A 287 28.40 -4.50 31.59
N VAL A 288 27.25 -4.72 30.94
CA VAL A 288 26.50 -5.99 31.03
C VAL A 288 27.15 -7.09 30.18
N PRO A 289 27.39 -8.30 30.74
CA PRO A 289 28.00 -9.41 30.00
C PRO A 289 27.24 -9.84 28.74
N SER A 290 27.98 -10.16 27.68
CA SER A 290 27.43 -10.56 26.37
C SER A 290 26.60 -11.85 26.38
N SER A 291 26.65 -12.63 27.45
CA SER A 291 25.80 -13.81 27.67
C SER A 291 24.33 -13.47 27.92
N GLU A 292 24.02 -12.32 28.54
CA GLU A 292 22.63 -11.96 28.87
C GLU A 292 21.87 -11.37 27.68
N VAL A 293 22.60 -10.72 26.75
CA VAL A 293 22.07 -10.09 25.53
C VAL A 293 21.25 -11.06 24.67
N LEU A 294 21.58 -12.36 24.70
CA LEU A 294 20.87 -13.41 23.97
C LEU A 294 19.42 -13.67 24.44
N THR A 295 19.01 -13.13 25.59
CA THR A 295 17.65 -13.31 26.14
C THR A 295 16.69 -12.16 25.83
N VAL A 296 17.18 -11.06 25.23
CA VAL A 296 16.36 -9.87 24.95
C VAL A 296 15.62 -10.01 23.62
N LYS A 297 14.27 -9.93 23.65
CA LYS A 297 13.46 -9.96 22.43
C LYS A 297 13.82 -8.80 21.50
N THR A 298 14.20 -9.12 20.27
CA THR A 298 14.50 -8.17 19.20
C THR A 298 13.24 -7.72 18.45
N SER A 299 13.31 -6.56 17.77
CA SER A 299 12.26 -6.17 16.83
C SER A 299 12.48 -6.84 15.47
N LYS A 300 11.40 -7.19 14.76
CA LYS A 300 11.45 -7.74 13.39
C LYS A 300 12.27 -6.86 12.43
N SER A 301 12.25 -5.55 12.64
CA SER A 301 13.05 -4.58 11.87
C SER A 301 14.55 -4.74 12.13
N HIS A 302 14.95 -4.89 13.40
CA HIS A 302 16.34 -5.11 13.80
C HIS A 302 16.87 -6.48 13.36
N GLU A 303 16.07 -7.55 13.53
CA GLU A 303 16.37 -8.90 13.02
C GLU A 303 16.70 -8.87 11.52
N ALA A 304 15.87 -8.19 10.72
CA ALA A 304 16.07 -8.04 9.28
C ALA A 304 17.24 -7.11 8.91
N ALA A 305 17.63 -6.18 9.79
CA ALA A 305 18.81 -5.33 9.60
C ALA A 305 20.10 -6.13 9.80
N MET A 306 20.27 -6.78 10.97
CA MET A 306 21.46 -7.58 11.30
C MET A 306 21.63 -8.77 10.35
N SER A 307 20.52 -9.40 9.95
CA SER A 307 20.50 -10.50 8.98
C SER A 307 20.90 -10.07 7.56
N ASN A 308 20.80 -8.78 7.22
CA ASN A 308 21.29 -8.24 5.95
C ASN A 308 22.76 -7.80 6.06
N GLU A 309 23.13 -7.15 7.17
CA GLU A 309 24.50 -6.69 7.43
C GLU A 309 25.51 -7.85 7.45
N SER A 310 25.17 -8.96 8.12
CA SER A 310 25.95 -10.22 8.10
C SER A 310 26.12 -10.85 6.71
N ARG A 311 25.37 -10.38 5.70
CA ARG A 311 25.46 -10.80 4.29
C ARG A 311 26.05 -9.71 3.38
N ASN A 312 26.51 -8.58 3.94
CA ASN A 312 26.92 -7.37 3.21
C ASN A 312 25.83 -6.81 2.26
N LEU A 313 24.55 -7.11 2.55
CA LEU A 313 23.42 -6.55 1.84
C LEU A 313 23.05 -5.17 2.42
N PRO A 314 22.43 -4.27 1.65
CA PRO A 314 21.81 -3.07 2.20
C PRO A 314 20.76 -3.44 3.26
N TYR A 315 20.51 -2.54 4.22
CA TYR A 315 19.37 -2.63 5.12
C TYR A 315 18.02 -2.77 4.38
N PRO A 316 16.95 -3.29 5.02
CA PRO A 316 15.62 -3.32 4.44
C PRO A 316 15.17 -1.95 3.89
N SER A 317 14.48 -1.95 2.74
CA SER A 317 14.09 -0.73 1.99
C SER A 317 13.32 0.30 2.83
N MET A 318 12.65 -0.12 3.91
CA MET A 318 11.95 0.77 4.83
C MET A 318 12.86 1.74 5.60
N TYR A 319 14.14 1.38 5.85
CA TYR A 319 15.08 2.26 6.56
C TYR A 319 15.46 3.53 5.78
N TYR A 320 15.38 3.50 4.45
CA TYR A 320 15.74 4.62 3.56
C TYR A 320 14.56 5.54 3.23
N GLN A 321 13.37 5.30 3.80
CA GLN A 321 12.19 6.13 3.58
C GLN A 321 12.27 7.44 4.40
N LYS A 322 11.57 8.48 3.96
CA LYS A 322 11.60 9.82 4.59
C LYS A 322 10.78 9.81 5.88
N ASP A 323 9.49 9.51 5.74
CA ASP A 323 8.60 9.18 6.84
C ASP A 323 8.56 7.65 6.99
N ILE A 324 8.56 7.16 8.23
CA ILE A 324 8.55 5.71 8.50
C ILE A 324 7.43 5.39 9.49
N TYR A 325 6.20 5.46 8.99
CA TYR A 325 5.00 5.05 9.74
C TYR A 325 4.93 3.55 9.94
N ARG A 326 5.50 2.74 9.03
CA ARG A 326 5.32 1.29 8.99
C ARG A 326 6.53 0.54 9.54
N VAL A 327 6.27 -0.40 10.44
CA VAL A 327 7.23 -1.37 10.98
C VAL A 327 7.51 -2.44 9.92
N TYR A 328 8.72 -2.98 9.89
CA TYR A 328 9.11 -3.99 8.90
C TYR A 328 8.26 -5.26 8.97
N TYR A 329 7.79 -5.71 7.80
CA TYR A 329 7.16 -7.00 7.58
C TYR A 329 7.71 -7.65 6.30
N ASP A 330 7.66 -8.99 6.24
CA ASP A 330 8.12 -9.77 5.08
C ASP A 330 6.95 -10.06 4.12
N GLU A 331 6.89 -9.36 2.99
CA GLU A 331 5.85 -9.51 1.95
C GLU A 331 5.79 -10.91 1.29
N GLN A 332 6.72 -11.82 1.59
CA GLN A 332 6.66 -13.21 1.13
C GLN A 332 5.91 -14.17 2.06
N LYS A 333 5.66 -13.85 3.35
CA LYS A 333 4.91 -14.76 4.22
C LYS A 333 3.54 -15.10 3.61
N PRO A 334 3.17 -16.39 3.45
CA PRO A 334 1.94 -16.79 2.77
C PRO A 334 0.65 -16.20 3.37
N VAL A 335 0.62 -16.04 4.69
CA VAL A 335 -0.51 -15.47 5.45
C VAL A 335 -0.98 -14.12 4.91
N TYR A 336 -0.06 -13.25 4.47
CA TYR A 336 -0.39 -11.92 3.98
C TYR A 336 -1.10 -11.94 2.61
N ARG A 337 -1.06 -13.06 1.87
CA ARG A 337 -1.66 -13.21 0.53
C ARG A 337 -3.10 -13.75 0.55
N GLN A 338 -3.62 -14.17 1.71
CA GLN A 338 -4.97 -14.76 1.82
C GLN A 338 -6.08 -13.82 1.30
N PHE A 339 -5.87 -12.50 1.39
CA PHE A 339 -6.80 -11.46 0.93
C PHE A 339 -6.70 -11.11 -0.57
N LYS A 340 -5.83 -11.78 -1.33
CA LYS A 340 -5.67 -11.63 -2.79
C LYS A 340 -5.43 -10.17 -3.23
N ASP A 341 -4.38 -9.55 -2.70
CA ASP A 341 -3.94 -8.17 -2.97
C ASP A 341 -5.06 -7.11 -2.84
N GLN A 342 -5.99 -7.28 -1.89
CA GLN A 342 -7.07 -6.34 -1.61
C GLN A 342 -7.21 -6.10 -0.11
N TYR A 343 -7.47 -4.85 0.27
CA TYR A 343 -7.96 -4.53 1.61
C TYR A 343 -9.42 -4.98 1.80
N ILE A 344 -9.82 -5.25 3.03
CA ILE A 344 -11.20 -5.61 3.35
C ILE A 344 -12.07 -4.35 3.31
N TYR A 345 -11.71 -3.33 4.08
CA TYR A 345 -12.53 -2.15 4.33
C TYR A 345 -11.97 -0.90 3.64
N ALA A 346 -12.82 -0.15 2.92
CA ALA A 346 -12.46 1.16 2.36
C ALA A 346 -12.71 2.32 3.36
N PHE A 347 -13.50 2.05 4.40
CA PHE A 347 -13.92 2.95 5.48
C PHE A 347 -14.15 2.12 6.75
N THR A 348 -14.02 2.74 7.92
CA THR A 348 -14.15 2.13 9.25
C THR A 348 -15.62 2.13 9.69
N TRP A 349 -16.08 1.15 10.48
CA TRP A 349 -17.49 0.90 10.81
C TRP A 349 -17.76 0.89 12.33
N GLU A 350 -16.93 1.63 13.05
CA GLU A 350 -16.86 1.75 14.50
C GLU A 350 -16.86 3.25 14.86
N ASP A 351 -17.58 3.69 15.89
CA ASP A 351 -17.74 5.14 16.17
C ASP A 351 -16.60 5.71 17.05
N PRO A 352 -15.65 6.50 16.50
CA PRO A 352 -14.51 7.02 17.27
C PRO A 352 -14.92 8.06 18.32
N ARG A 353 -16.14 8.62 18.22
CA ARG A 353 -16.69 9.54 19.23
C ARG A 353 -17.07 8.82 20.51
N GLU A 354 -17.67 7.64 20.41
CA GLU A 354 -17.99 6.84 21.59
C GLU A 354 -16.74 6.12 22.11
N ASP A 355 -15.75 5.82 21.25
CA ASP A 355 -14.41 5.37 21.68
C ASP A 355 -13.76 6.39 22.64
N ASP A 356 -13.68 7.68 22.27
CA ASP A 356 -13.13 8.75 23.13
C ASP A 356 -13.99 8.99 24.38
N ARG A 357 -15.31 8.82 24.27
CA ARG A 357 -16.23 8.92 25.42
C ARG A 357 -16.06 7.79 26.43
N ILE A 358 -15.65 6.59 26.01
CA ILE A 358 -15.42 5.43 26.89
C ILE A 358 -13.98 5.42 27.42
N LEU A 359 -13.01 5.77 26.58
CA LEU A 359 -11.57 5.65 26.89
C LEU A 359 -10.94 6.95 27.40
N HIS A 360 -11.58 8.11 27.22
CA HIS A 360 -11.09 9.42 27.68
C HIS A 360 -9.61 9.63 27.32
N PHE A 361 -9.30 9.70 26.01
CA PHE A 361 -7.91 9.69 25.55
C PHE A 361 -7.13 10.90 26.07
N THR A 362 -5.93 10.64 26.57
CA THR A 362 -4.99 11.66 27.03
C THR A 362 -3.78 11.77 26.11
N LYS A 363 -3.05 12.89 26.22
CA LYS A 363 -1.76 13.09 25.54
C LYS A 363 -0.66 12.09 25.98
N ASP A 364 -0.83 11.42 27.11
CA ASP A 364 0.16 10.52 27.70
C ASP A 364 -0.11 9.05 27.31
N ASP A 365 -1.32 8.75 26.84
CA ASP A 365 -1.74 7.41 26.42
C ASP A 365 -0.91 6.83 25.27
N THR A 366 -0.74 5.51 25.32
CA THR A 366 -0.09 4.68 24.31
C THR A 366 -1.09 3.61 23.88
N VAL A 367 -1.73 3.89 22.75
CA VAL A 367 -2.89 3.15 22.24
C VAL A 367 -2.44 2.09 21.25
N LEU A 368 -2.97 0.88 21.36
CA LEU A 368 -3.01 -0.09 20.27
C LEU A 368 -4.44 -0.22 19.75
N ALA A 369 -4.61 -0.30 18.43
CA ALA A 369 -5.90 -0.50 17.78
C ALA A 369 -5.78 -1.36 16.51
N ILE A 370 -6.86 -1.99 16.08
CA ILE A 370 -6.94 -2.58 14.74
C ILE A 370 -6.94 -1.46 13.68
N THR A 371 -6.18 -1.62 12.60
CA THR A 371 -6.00 -0.56 11.58
C THR A 371 -7.30 -0.31 10.82
N SER A 372 -7.97 -1.38 10.37
CA SER A 372 -9.11 -1.29 9.45
C SER A 372 -8.76 -0.37 8.26
N ALA A 373 -9.69 0.49 7.82
CA ALA A 373 -9.40 1.51 6.81
C ALA A 373 -8.58 2.72 7.32
N GLY A 374 -8.25 2.75 8.62
CA GLY A 374 -7.43 3.78 9.26
C GLY A 374 -8.18 5.06 9.63
N ASP A 375 -9.52 5.11 9.58
CA ASP A 375 -10.27 6.34 9.88
C ASP A 375 -10.24 6.65 11.38
N ASN A 376 -10.52 5.66 12.25
CA ASN A 376 -10.52 5.88 13.70
C ASN A 376 -9.11 6.21 14.22
N ILE A 377 -8.06 5.61 13.65
CA ILE A 377 -6.65 5.95 13.92
C ILE A 377 -6.38 7.46 13.68
N LEU A 378 -6.94 8.01 12.61
CA LEU A 378 -6.84 9.43 12.29
C LEU A 378 -7.77 10.29 13.15
N SER A 379 -8.97 9.82 13.51
CA SER A 379 -9.84 10.51 14.47
C SER A 379 -9.17 10.64 15.85
N TYR A 380 -8.57 9.57 16.39
CA TYR A 380 -7.79 9.62 17.64
C TYR A 380 -6.63 10.63 17.55
N ALA A 381 -5.90 10.65 16.43
CA ALA A 381 -4.85 11.64 16.18
C ALA A 381 -5.39 13.08 15.99
N SER A 382 -6.69 13.26 15.74
CA SER A 382 -7.33 14.57 15.57
C SER A 382 -7.85 15.18 16.89
N LEU A 383 -7.99 14.37 17.95
CA LEU A 383 -8.48 14.77 19.28
C LEU A 383 -7.71 15.95 19.87
N SER A 384 -8.34 16.70 20.78
CA SER A 384 -7.76 17.88 21.44
C SER A 384 -6.39 17.58 22.06
N SER A 385 -6.30 16.48 22.81
CA SER A 385 -5.07 15.90 23.37
C SER A 385 -4.82 14.53 22.71
N PRO A 386 -4.19 14.47 21.52
CA PRO A 386 -4.01 13.21 20.81
C PRO A 386 -2.96 12.33 21.53
N PRO A 387 -3.11 10.98 21.53
CA PRO A 387 -2.19 10.09 22.23
C PRO A 387 -0.70 10.25 21.85
N ARG A 388 0.18 10.03 22.84
CA ARG A 388 1.65 10.00 22.69
C ARG A 388 2.10 9.06 21.58
N ARG A 389 1.37 7.97 21.39
CA ARG A 389 1.68 6.86 20.49
C ARG A 389 0.40 6.15 20.09
N ILE A 390 0.25 5.87 18.79
CA ILE A 390 -0.85 5.03 18.28
C ILE A 390 -0.26 3.90 17.43
N HIS A 391 -0.34 2.68 17.95
CA HIS A 391 -0.05 1.45 17.22
C HIS A 391 -1.32 0.99 16.50
N CYS A 392 -1.23 0.80 15.19
CA CYS A 392 -2.30 0.23 14.39
C CYS A 392 -1.81 -1.12 13.83
N VAL A 393 -2.58 -2.18 14.07
CA VAL A 393 -2.23 -3.57 13.71
C VAL A 393 -3.22 -4.08 12.66
N ASP A 394 -2.75 -4.79 11.63
CA ASP A 394 -3.62 -5.50 10.69
C ASP A 394 -2.86 -6.63 10.01
N LEU A 395 -3.47 -7.80 9.87
CA LEU A 395 -2.86 -8.94 9.17
C LEU A 395 -2.82 -8.73 7.65
N ASN A 396 -3.65 -7.82 7.11
CA ASN A 396 -3.73 -7.53 5.69
C ASN A 396 -2.82 -6.35 5.30
N PRO A 397 -1.76 -6.55 4.50
CA PRO A 397 -0.85 -5.46 4.17
C PRO A 397 -1.51 -4.28 3.44
N CYS A 398 -2.61 -4.56 2.73
CA CYS A 398 -3.35 -3.58 1.94
C CYS A 398 -4.12 -2.57 2.81
N GLN A 399 -4.49 -2.93 4.03
CA GLN A 399 -5.09 -2.01 5.02
C GLN A 399 -4.04 -0.98 5.46
N GLY A 400 -2.84 -1.45 5.82
CA GLY A 400 -1.68 -0.58 6.05
C GLY A 400 -1.36 0.30 4.84
N HIS A 401 -1.47 -0.20 3.60
CA HIS A 401 -1.27 0.63 2.40
C HIS A 401 -2.33 1.75 2.26
N LEU A 402 -3.58 1.53 2.69
CA LEU A 402 -4.63 2.55 2.67
C LEU A 402 -4.38 3.64 3.72
N LEU A 403 -3.95 3.26 4.93
CA LEU A 403 -3.52 4.24 5.94
C LEU A 403 -2.27 5.01 5.49
N GLU A 404 -1.26 4.34 4.92
CA GLU A 404 -0.08 5.02 4.34
C GLU A 404 -0.45 6.04 3.25
N LEU A 405 -1.47 5.77 2.42
CA LEU A 405 -1.97 6.74 1.43
C LEU A 405 -2.61 7.97 2.10
N LYS A 406 -3.42 7.77 3.16
CA LYS A 406 -4.02 8.87 3.93
C LYS A 406 -2.94 9.72 4.61
N LEU A 407 -1.96 9.10 5.25
CA LEU A 407 -0.84 9.79 5.91
C LEU A 407 0.01 10.59 4.90
N ALA A 408 0.39 9.98 3.78
CA ALA A 408 1.17 10.65 2.74
C ALA A 408 0.40 11.81 2.09
N ALA A 409 -0.93 11.70 1.97
CA ALA A 409 -1.79 12.78 1.50
C ALA A 409 -1.73 14.00 2.42
N PHE A 410 -1.86 13.82 3.74
CA PHE A 410 -1.77 14.93 4.71
C PHE A 410 -0.40 15.61 4.76
N LYS A 411 0.68 14.95 4.30
CA LYS A 411 2.01 15.57 4.18
C LYS A 411 2.27 16.28 2.84
N SER A 412 1.47 16.02 1.80
CA SER A 412 1.84 16.36 0.40
C SER A 412 0.74 17.06 -0.41
N LEU A 413 -0.50 17.05 0.09
CA LEU A 413 -1.71 17.52 -0.61
C LEU A 413 -2.44 18.61 0.18
N SER A 414 -3.12 19.49 -0.55
CA SER A 414 -4.02 20.50 -0.02
C SER A 414 -5.34 19.89 0.47
N ARG A 415 -6.06 20.61 1.34
CA ARG A 415 -7.32 20.16 1.94
C ARG A 415 -8.39 19.77 0.91
N GLU A 416 -8.42 20.38 -0.27
CA GLU A 416 -9.43 20.10 -1.30
C GLU A 416 -9.03 18.92 -2.20
N GLU A 417 -7.73 18.69 -2.44
CA GLU A 417 -7.22 17.45 -3.06
C GLU A 417 -7.48 16.24 -2.14
N ILE A 418 -7.31 16.41 -0.82
CA ILE A 418 -7.68 15.43 0.21
C ILE A 418 -9.21 15.20 0.23
N TRP A 419 -10.01 16.27 0.10
CA TRP A 419 -11.47 16.13 -0.01
C TRP A 419 -11.89 15.38 -1.28
N GLN A 420 -11.22 15.60 -2.42
CA GLN A 420 -11.48 14.82 -3.63
C GLN A 420 -11.16 13.33 -3.39
N MET A 421 -9.95 13.03 -2.91
CA MET A 421 -9.52 11.64 -2.66
C MET A 421 -10.39 10.89 -1.64
N PHE A 422 -10.74 11.50 -0.51
CA PHE A 422 -11.37 10.79 0.61
C PHE A 422 -12.77 11.30 0.97
N GLY A 423 -13.12 12.55 0.65
CA GLY A 423 -14.51 13.02 0.74
C GLY A 423 -15.38 12.46 -0.39
N GLU A 424 -14.98 12.74 -1.64
CA GLU A 424 -15.67 12.30 -2.87
C GLU A 424 -15.26 10.87 -3.31
N GLY A 425 -14.16 10.34 -2.78
CA GLY A 425 -13.60 9.03 -3.16
C GLY A 425 -12.94 9.00 -4.55
N LYS A 426 -12.67 10.17 -5.16
CA LYS A 426 -12.33 10.33 -6.59
C LYS A 426 -11.40 11.51 -6.82
N ILE A 427 -10.35 11.33 -7.63
CA ILE A 427 -9.50 12.44 -8.08
C ILE A 427 -9.01 12.16 -9.51
N ASP A 428 -9.06 13.17 -10.38
CA ASP A 428 -8.51 13.05 -11.72
C ASP A 428 -6.98 12.88 -11.67
N ASN A 429 -6.38 12.25 -12.68
CA ASN A 429 -4.94 12.06 -12.79
C ASN A 429 -4.23 11.59 -11.49
N PHE A 430 -4.85 10.63 -10.77
CA PHE A 430 -4.37 10.10 -9.49
C PHE A 430 -2.85 9.80 -9.45
N LYS A 431 -2.25 9.35 -10.55
CA LYS A 431 -0.80 9.08 -10.64
C LYS A 431 0.07 10.28 -10.28
N ASN A 432 -0.32 11.50 -10.69
CA ASN A 432 0.46 12.71 -10.41
C ASN A 432 0.46 13.01 -8.89
N TYR A 433 -0.70 12.84 -8.25
CA TYR A 433 -0.85 12.94 -6.80
C TYR A 433 -0.05 11.84 -6.07
N LEU A 434 -0.06 10.61 -6.57
CA LEU A 434 0.75 9.51 -6.02
C LEU A 434 2.26 9.79 -6.10
N LEU A 435 2.74 10.39 -7.21
CA LEU A 435 4.13 10.80 -7.34
C LEU A 435 4.49 11.89 -6.32
N ARG A 436 3.64 12.91 -6.13
CA ARG A 436 3.79 13.93 -5.07
C ARG A 436 3.84 13.30 -3.67
N MET A 437 2.94 12.37 -3.37
CA MET A 437 2.85 11.67 -2.08
C MET A 437 3.99 10.65 -1.84
N SER A 438 4.71 10.25 -2.89
CA SER A 438 5.50 9.02 -2.86
C SER A 438 6.57 8.97 -1.76
N ALA A 439 7.22 10.09 -1.44
CA ALA A 439 8.25 10.16 -0.39
C ALA A 439 7.71 9.90 1.03
N HIS A 440 6.41 10.10 1.26
CA HIS A 440 5.76 10.02 2.58
C HIS A 440 5.04 8.68 2.83
N MET A 441 5.36 7.64 2.05
CA MET A 441 4.84 6.27 2.18
C MET A 441 5.93 5.24 1.85
N SER A 442 5.67 3.94 2.06
CA SER A 442 6.60 2.87 1.68
C SER A 442 6.69 2.63 0.18
N SER A 443 7.73 1.92 -0.26
CA SER A 443 7.83 1.45 -1.65
C SER A 443 6.74 0.42 -1.97
N ASN A 444 6.39 -0.45 -1.02
CA ASN A 444 5.31 -1.44 -1.15
C ASN A 444 3.94 -0.75 -1.34
N ALA A 445 3.61 0.26 -0.52
CA ALA A 445 2.38 1.05 -0.71
C ALA A 445 2.38 1.82 -2.04
N PHE A 446 3.52 2.41 -2.41
CA PHE A 446 3.66 3.11 -3.69
C PHE A 446 3.42 2.18 -4.88
N GLN A 447 4.00 0.97 -4.88
CA GLN A 447 3.73 -0.07 -5.88
C GLN A 447 2.24 -0.46 -5.94
N PHE A 448 1.63 -0.74 -4.78
CA PHE A 448 0.22 -1.11 -4.67
C PHE A 448 -0.69 -0.02 -5.28
N TRP A 449 -0.48 1.24 -4.90
CA TRP A 449 -1.30 2.35 -5.38
C TRP A 449 -1.00 2.75 -6.82
N TYR A 450 0.23 2.58 -7.32
CA TYR A 450 0.54 2.80 -8.74
C TYR A 450 -0.19 1.77 -9.63
N LYS A 451 -0.32 0.52 -9.14
CA LYS A 451 -1.05 -0.58 -9.82
C LYS A 451 -2.57 -0.38 -9.79
N TYR A 452 -3.16 -0.06 -8.63
CA TYR A 452 -4.63 -0.08 -8.44
C TYR A 452 -5.29 1.30 -8.40
N GLY A 453 -4.64 2.30 -7.83
CA GLY A 453 -5.18 3.63 -7.58
C GLY A 453 -5.80 4.34 -8.80
N PRO A 454 -5.20 4.28 -10.01
CA PRO A 454 -5.79 4.87 -11.21
C PRO A 454 -7.18 4.33 -11.58
N LYS A 455 -7.53 3.11 -11.12
CA LYS A 455 -8.87 2.52 -11.29
C LYS A 455 -9.77 2.77 -10.07
N THR A 456 -9.19 2.87 -8.88
CA THR A 456 -9.92 3.15 -7.63
C THR A 456 -10.48 4.57 -7.60
N PHE A 457 -9.68 5.57 -7.98
CA PHE A 457 -10.02 6.99 -7.86
C PHE A 457 -10.55 7.63 -9.15
N ASP A 458 -10.73 6.86 -10.23
CA ASP A 458 -11.24 7.33 -11.52
C ASP A 458 -12.56 8.12 -11.36
N ILE A 459 -12.56 9.36 -11.86
CA ILE A 459 -13.72 10.26 -11.85
C ILE A 459 -14.92 9.65 -12.59
N LYS A 460 -14.70 8.84 -13.63
CA LYS A 460 -15.72 8.06 -14.37
C LYS A 460 -16.03 6.71 -13.72
N GLY A 461 -15.17 6.25 -12.81
CA GLY A 461 -15.35 5.02 -12.04
C GLY A 461 -16.40 5.16 -10.94
N ASN A 462 -16.42 4.19 -10.03
CA ASN A 462 -17.31 4.21 -8.86
C ASN A 462 -16.70 4.95 -7.65
N GLY A 463 -15.39 5.20 -7.65
CA GLY A 463 -14.67 5.78 -6.51
C GLY A 463 -14.23 4.75 -5.45
N LEU A 464 -13.39 5.22 -4.52
CA LEU A 464 -12.74 4.46 -3.45
C LEU A 464 -13.69 3.48 -2.74
N TYR A 465 -14.85 3.96 -2.35
CA TYR A 465 -15.79 3.24 -1.48
C TYR A 465 -16.49 2.04 -2.14
N PHE A 466 -16.41 1.91 -3.47
CA PHE A 466 -16.83 0.72 -4.21
C PHE A 466 -15.65 -0.20 -4.61
N THR A 467 -14.56 -0.16 -3.83
CA THR A 467 -13.41 -1.08 -3.89
C THR A 467 -13.19 -1.79 -2.53
N GLY A 468 -12.06 -2.47 -2.31
CA GLY A 468 -11.90 -3.39 -1.16
C GLY A 468 -12.83 -4.62 -1.24
N PHE A 469 -13.10 -5.32 -0.14
CA PHE A 469 -14.20 -6.29 -0.04
C PHE A 469 -15.53 -5.60 0.30
N SER A 470 -15.49 -4.50 1.07
CA SER A 470 -16.64 -3.63 1.41
C SER A 470 -17.40 -3.08 0.19
N LYS A 471 -16.84 -3.20 -1.03
CA LYS A 471 -17.58 -2.97 -2.29
C LYS A 471 -18.82 -3.85 -2.44
N TRP A 472 -18.83 -5.08 -1.90
CA TRP A 472 -19.87 -6.05 -2.21
C TRP A 472 -21.22 -5.72 -1.57
N PRO A 473 -21.33 -5.40 -0.26
CA PRO A 473 -22.57 -4.92 0.34
C PRO A 473 -23.07 -3.64 -0.35
N LEU A 474 -22.18 -2.65 -0.54
CA LEU A 474 -22.55 -1.37 -1.14
C LEU A 474 -23.07 -1.52 -2.58
N LYS A 475 -22.46 -2.39 -3.41
CA LYS A 475 -22.97 -2.69 -4.76
C LYS A 475 -24.30 -3.44 -4.72
N PHE A 476 -24.44 -4.41 -3.83
CA PHE A 476 -25.64 -5.23 -3.70
C PHE A 476 -26.84 -4.38 -3.25
N THR A 477 -26.70 -3.64 -2.15
CA THR A 477 -27.69 -2.70 -1.63
C THR A 477 -28.07 -1.64 -2.66
N ARG A 478 -27.10 -1.04 -3.37
CA ARG A 478 -27.38 -0.07 -4.45
C ARG A 478 -28.11 -0.69 -5.64
N TYR A 479 -27.81 -1.94 -6.00
CA TYR A 479 -28.54 -2.68 -7.04
C TYR A 479 -29.99 -2.94 -6.63
N ILE A 480 -30.23 -3.38 -5.39
CA ILE A 480 -31.58 -3.58 -4.84
C ILE A 480 -32.38 -2.28 -4.83
N PHE A 481 -31.80 -1.17 -4.35
CA PHE A 481 -32.48 0.12 -4.35
C PHE A 481 -32.88 0.58 -5.77
N LYS A 482 -32.06 0.26 -6.79
CA LYS A 482 -32.42 0.51 -8.18
C LYS A 482 -33.56 -0.41 -8.65
N MET A 483 -33.46 -1.71 -8.41
CA MET A 483 -34.46 -2.70 -8.86
C MET A 483 -35.83 -2.52 -8.18
N ALA A 484 -35.86 -2.13 -6.91
CA ALA A 484 -37.08 -1.99 -6.11
C ALA A 484 -37.70 -0.57 -6.14
N GLY A 485 -37.22 0.31 -7.02
CA GLY A 485 -37.71 1.69 -7.14
C GLY A 485 -37.59 2.48 -5.85
N MET A 486 -36.42 2.43 -5.20
CA MET A 486 -36.16 3.09 -3.91
C MET A 486 -35.17 4.27 -3.98
N GLY A 487 -34.59 4.55 -5.16
CA GLY A 487 -33.57 5.59 -5.32
C GLY A 487 -33.99 6.96 -4.76
N ASP A 488 -35.19 7.41 -5.13
CA ASP A 488 -35.70 8.73 -4.71
C ASP A 488 -35.97 8.81 -3.20
N TYR A 489 -36.40 7.71 -2.57
CA TYR A 489 -36.59 7.62 -1.12
C TYR A 489 -35.26 7.56 -0.35
N VAL A 490 -34.21 6.98 -0.95
CA VAL A 490 -32.85 7.03 -0.39
C VAL A 490 -32.29 8.45 -0.48
N GLU A 491 -32.54 9.16 -1.58
CA GLU A 491 -32.23 10.59 -1.68
C GLU A 491 -33.04 11.43 -0.68
N GLU A 492 -34.34 11.17 -0.51
CA GLU A 492 -35.17 11.86 0.48
C GLU A 492 -34.63 11.67 1.90
N LEU A 493 -34.24 10.43 2.26
CA LEU A 493 -33.61 10.11 3.55
C LEU A 493 -32.27 10.85 3.73
N CYS A 494 -31.41 10.86 2.71
CA CYS A 494 -30.09 11.50 2.77
C CYS A 494 -30.14 13.04 2.73
N ASN A 495 -31.27 13.63 2.30
CA ASN A 495 -31.47 15.08 2.26
C ASN A 495 -32.40 15.61 3.37
N ALA A 496 -32.98 14.72 4.19
CA ALA A 496 -33.95 15.04 5.23
C ALA A 496 -33.44 16.12 6.20
N LYS A 497 -34.33 17.05 6.59
CA LYS A 497 -33.99 18.20 7.44
C LYS A 497 -34.48 18.08 8.89
N THR A 498 -35.29 17.07 9.20
CA THR A 498 -35.78 16.82 10.56
C THR A 498 -35.91 15.32 10.83
N MET A 499 -35.76 14.91 12.10
CA MET A 499 -36.00 13.53 12.51
C MET A 499 -37.44 13.07 12.22
N LYS A 500 -38.42 13.98 12.22
CA LYS A 500 -39.80 13.69 11.83
C LYS A 500 -39.91 13.26 10.36
N GLN A 501 -39.23 13.98 9.46
CA GLN A 501 -39.15 13.61 8.05
C GLN A 501 -38.42 12.27 7.87
N GLN A 502 -37.24 12.12 8.47
CA GLN A 502 -36.42 10.91 8.35
C GLN A 502 -37.18 9.65 8.79
N ARG A 503 -37.84 9.69 9.95
CA ARG A 503 -38.66 8.59 10.47
C ARG A 503 -39.84 8.27 9.55
N LEU A 504 -40.50 9.29 8.98
CA LEU A 504 -41.63 9.11 8.04
C LEU A 504 -41.19 8.40 6.75
N VAL A 505 -40.07 8.82 6.14
CA VAL A 505 -39.50 8.17 4.94
C VAL A 505 -39.15 6.72 5.22
N TRP A 506 -38.48 6.46 6.35
CA TRP A 506 -38.14 5.10 6.75
C TRP A 506 -39.37 4.22 6.93
N GLN A 507 -40.29 4.61 7.81
CA GLN A 507 -41.47 3.83 8.17
C GLN A 507 -42.39 3.56 6.96
N THR A 508 -42.57 4.54 6.08
CA THR A 508 -43.55 4.43 4.97
C THR A 508 -42.97 3.98 3.63
N LYS A 509 -41.66 4.13 3.37
CA LYS A 509 -41.06 3.88 2.04
C LYS A 509 -39.98 2.81 2.03
N LEU A 510 -39.12 2.74 3.05
CA LEU A 510 -37.89 1.96 3.03
C LEU A 510 -37.96 0.69 3.91
N ARG A 511 -38.47 0.80 5.15
CA ARG A 511 -38.35 -0.25 6.17
C ARG A 511 -38.93 -1.59 5.71
N SER A 512 -40.15 -1.60 5.18
CA SER A 512 -40.83 -2.82 4.73
C SER A 512 -40.22 -3.48 3.48
N LYS A 513 -39.44 -2.73 2.70
CA LYS A 513 -38.71 -3.25 1.53
C LYS A 513 -37.33 -3.79 1.90
N LEU A 514 -36.64 -3.17 2.86
CA LEU A 514 -35.33 -3.61 3.36
C LEU A 514 -35.45 -4.76 4.36
N LEU A 515 -36.27 -4.57 5.40
CA LEU A 515 -36.58 -5.58 6.41
C LEU A 515 -37.76 -6.43 5.91
N ASN A 516 -37.50 -7.23 4.89
CA ASN A 516 -38.35 -8.35 4.48
C ASN A 516 -37.71 -9.66 5.00
N PRO A 517 -38.43 -10.55 5.70
CA PRO A 517 -37.87 -11.78 6.27
C PRO A 517 -37.22 -12.71 5.24
N VAL A 518 -37.82 -12.85 4.05
CA VAL A 518 -37.31 -13.71 2.96
C VAL A 518 -35.97 -13.16 2.45
N PHE A 519 -35.92 -11.85 2.19
CA PHE A 519 -34.71 -11.15 1.76
C PHE A 519 -33.59 -11.22 2.82
N SER A 520 -33.92 -10.93 4.08
CA SER A 520 -32.95 -10.90 5.19
C SER A 520 -32.30 -12.27 5.39
N THR A 521 -33.10 -13.34 5.32
CA THR A 521 -32.64 -14.72 5.54
C THR A 521 -31.81 -15.24 4.36
N LEU A 522 -32.26 -15.05 3.11
CA LEU A 522 -31.57 -15.57 1.92
C LEU A 522 -30.22 -14.93 1.65
N PHE A 523 -30.08 -13.63 1.94
CA PHE A 523 -28.87 -12.88 1.59
C PHE A 523 -27.94 -12.60 2.77
N ILE A 524 -28.47 -12.15 3.91
CA ILE A 524 -27.65 -11.77 5.06
C ILE A 524 -27.46 -12.95 6.01
N GLY A 525 -28.43 -13.87 6.09
CA GLY A 525 -28.27 -15.16 6.79
C GLY A 525 -27.35 -16.18 6.09
N ASN A 526 -26.72 -15.82 4.97
CA ASN A 526 -25.81 -16.70 4.23
C ASN A 526 -24.35 -16.50 4.72
N PRO A 527 -23.69 -17.51 5.33
CA PRO A 527 -22.32 -17.37 5.83
C PRO A 527 -21.28 -16.99 4.75
N PHE A 528 -21.52 -17.37 3.50
CA PHE A 528 -20.66 -16.96 2.38
C PHE A 528 -20.78 -15.46 2.09
N PHE A 529 -21.98 -14.87 2.24
CA PHE A 529 -22.17 -13.43 2.10
C PHE A 529 -21.56 -12.67 3.29
N LEU A 530 -21.83 -13.12 4.53
CA LEU A 530 -21.22 -12.57 5.74
C LEU A 530 -19.68 -12.51 5.61
N TRP A 531 -19.05 -13.63 5.26
CA TRP A 531 -17.59 -13.70 5.13
C TRP A 531 -17.03 -12.95 3.90
N LYS A 532 -17.64 -13.07 2.71
CA LYS A 532 -17.09 -12.50 1.47
C LYS A 532 -17.48 -11.04 1.20
N ALA A 533 -18.54 -10.54 1.83
CA ALA A 533 -19.04 -9.19 1.64
C ALA A 533 -18.80 -8.29 2.86
N LEU A 534 -19.00 -8.80 4.08
CA LEU A 534 -18.89 -8.03 5.33
C LEU A 534 -17.61 -8.33 6.13
N GLY A 535 -16.95 -9.47 5.90
CA GLY A 535 -15.75 -9.89 6.61
C GLY A 535 -16.01 -10.68 7.91
N VAL A 536 -17.28 -10.96 8.21
CA VAL A 536 -17.75 -11.62 9.44
C VAL A 536 -17.48 -13.14 9.38
N PRO A 537 -16.74 -13.74 10.33
CA PRO A 537 -16.52 -15.19 10.42
C PRO A 537 -17.78 -15.96 10.88
N ALA A 538 -17.74 -17.29 10.75
CA ALA A 538 -18.81 -18.17 11.22
C ALA A 538 -19.02 -18.11 12.74
N ASN A 539 -17.94 -18.00 13.52
CA ASN A 539 -18.00 -17.92 14.99
C ASN A 539 -18.76 -16.66 15.43
N GLN A 540 -18.35 -15.48 14.92
CA GLN A 540 -19.05 -14.23 15.14
C GLN A 540 -20.51 -14.27 14.65
N ALA A 541 -20.78 -14.86 13.47
CA ALA A 541 -22.14 -15.02 12.96
C ALA A 541 -23.04 -15.84 13.90
N SER A 542 -22.49 -16.83 14.62
CA SER A 542 -23.25 -17.62 15.61
C SER A 542 -23.67 -16.81 16.83
N LEU A 543 -22.91 -15.75 17.20
CA LEU A 543 -23.23 -14.86 18.32
C LEU A 543 -24.38 -13.90 18.02
N MET A 544 -24.75 -13.71 16.74
CA MET A 544 -25.85 -12.83 16.31
C MET A 544 -27.26 -13.37 16.67
N GLY A 545 -27.34 -14.59 17.22
CA GLY A 545 -28.60 -15.22 17.64
C GLY A 545 -29.41 -15.84 16.49
N SER A 546 -30.56 -16.40 16.83
CA SER A 546 -31.38 -17.23 15.91
C SER A 546 -32.14 -16.48 14.82
N SER A 547 -32.14 -15.14 14.82
CA SER A 547 -32.89 -14.33 13.86
C SER A 547 -32.07 -13.13 13.36
N VAL A 548 -31.42 -13.33 12.21
CA VAL A 548 -30.72 -12.27 11.45
C VAL A 548 -31.66 -11.11 11.12
N PHE A 549 -32.95 -11.38 10.89
CA PHE A 549 -33.96 -10.35 10.70
C PHE A 549 -34.11 -9.45 11.94
N LYS A 550 -34.20 -10.02 13.15
CA LYS A 550 -34.26 -9.25 14.39
C LYS A 550 -32.97 -8.45 14.59
N TYR A 551 -31.81 -9.07 14.40
CA TYR A 551 -30.52 -8.36 14.52
C TYR A 551 -30.45 -7.13 13.61
N LEU A 552 -30.92 -7.23 12.35
CA LEU A 552 -30.96 -6.12 11.41
C LEU A 552 -31.98 -5.04 11.79
N ALA A 553 -33.15 -5.42 12.31
CA ALA A 553 -34.15 -4.48 12.81
C ALA A 553 -33.62 -3.70 14.03
N ASP A 554 -33.07 -4.41 15.03
CA ASP A 554 -32.47 -3.85 16.24
C ASP A 554 -31.22 -3.00 15.95
N THR A 555 -30.54 -3.26 14.82
CA THR A 555 -29.44 -2.41 14.32
C THR A 555 -29.99 -1.12 13.71
N LEU A 556 -30.93 -1.21 12.74
CA LEU A 556 -31.30 -0.11 11.86
C LEU A 556 -32.43 0.79 12.39
N ASP A 557 -33.47 0.23 12.99
CA ASP A 557 -34.59 1.05 13.50
C ASP A 557 -34.14 2.06 14.57
N PRO A 558 -33.28 1.71 15.54
CA PRO A 558 -32.82 2.66 16.55
C PRO A 558 -31.92 3.76 15.98
N ILE A 559 -31.07 3.44 14.99
CA ILE A 559 -30.23 4.43 14.28
C ILE A 559 -31.10 5.50 13.63
N ILE A 560 -32.10 5.09 12.84
CA ILE A 560 -33.00 6.00 12.14
C ILE A 560 -33.85 6.84 13.12
N ASN A 561 -34.17 6.29 14.29
CA ASN A 561 -34.90 7.01 15.32
C ASN A 561 -34.02 7.99 16.12
N LYS A 562 -32.73 7.73 16.31
CA LYS A 562 -31.84 8.49 17.20
C LYS A 562 -30.94 9.52 16.49
N TYR A 563 -30.40 9.20 15.31
CA TYR A 563 -29.37 10.01 14.63
C TYR A 563 -29.81 10.45 13.23
N MET A 564 -29.40 11.65 12.80
CA MET A 564 -29.73 12.16 11.46
C MET A 564 -28.73 11.63 10.43
N ILE A 565 -29.21 10.84 9.47
CA ILE A 565 -28.43 10.27 8.36
C ILE A 565 -27.86 11.37 7.47
N SER A 566 -28.59 12.46 7.28
CA SER A 566 -28.14 13.58 6.43
C SER A 566 -26.96 14.37 7.01
N ASP A 567 -26.83 14.47 8.35
CA ASP A 567 -25.93 15.48 8.97
C ASP A 567 -25.00 14.99 10.11
N ASP A 568 -25.39 14.00 10.94
CA ASP A 568 -24.59 13.50 12.08
C ASP A 568 -24.01 12.08 11.86
N ASN A 569 -24.61 11.31 10.96
CA ASN A 569 -24.27 9.90 10.73
C ASN A 569 -23.66 9.68 9.34
N TYR A 570 -22.36 9.94 9.23
CA TYR A 570 -21.60 9.79 7.97
C TYR A 570 -21.46 8.33 7.53
N PHE A 571 -21.56 7.39 8.47
CA PHE A 571 -21.43 5.95 8.23
C PHE A 571 -22.50 5.47 7.24
N TYR A 572 -23.77 5.63 7.61
CA TYR A 572 -24.88 5.24 6.75
C TYR A 572 -25.02 6.17 5.54
N TYR A 573 -24.72 7.47 5.67
CA TYR A 573 -24.67 8.39 4.53
C TYR A 573 -23.71 7.88 3.43
N LEU A 574 -22.49 7.46 3.82
CA LEU A 574 -21.50 6.91 2.90
C LEU A 574 -22.00 5.66 2.18
N CYS A 575 -22.61 4.72 2.91
CA CYS A 575 -23.13 3.48 2.33
C CYS A 575 -24.29 3.71 1.34
N LEU A 576 -25.08 4.77 1.52
CA LEU A 576 -26.18 5.14 0.63
C LEU A 576 -25.72 5.97 -0.56
N LYS A 577 -24.86 6.98 -0.33
CA LYS A 577 -24.45 8.00 -1.33
C LYS A 577 -23.16 7.64 -2.07
N GLY A 578 -22.33 6.76 -1.51
CA GLY A 578 -21.02 6.39 -2.04
C GLY A 578 -19.91 7.41 -1.79
N LYS A 579 -20.17 8.46 -1.00
CA LYS A 579 -19.25 9.53 -0.62
C LYS A 579 -19.72 10.26 0.65
N TYR A 580 -18.88 11.09 1.25
CA TYR A 580 -19.24 11.95 2.39
C TYR A 580 -19.81 13.32 1.96
N SER A 581 -20.38 14.06 2.92
CA SER A 581 -20.78 15.48 2.79
C SER A 581 -19.79 16.38 3.54
N LYS A 582 -19.60 17.64 3.11
CA LYS A 582 -18.71 18.59 3.81
C LYS A 582 -19.23 19.03 5.18
N SER A 583 -20.49 18.72 5.55
CA SER A 583 -21.00 18.81 6.93
C SER A 583 -20.93 17.48 7.69
N ASN A 584 -21.07 16.36 6.98
CA ASN A 584 -21.27 15.02 7.54
C ASN A 584 -20.18 14.07 7.00
N CYS A 585 -19.06 14.02 7.73
CA CYS A 585 -17.84 13.26 7.39
C CYS A 585 -17.01 12.93 8.65
N PRO A 586 -16.09 11.96 8.58
CA PRO A 586 -15.16 11.66 9.68
C PRO A 586 -14.30 12.87 10.08
N ASP A 587 -13.94 12.94 11.37
CA ASP A 587 -13.25 14.09 11.97
C ASP A 587 -11.94 14.44 11.27
N TYR A 588 -11.23 13.44 10.74
CA TYR A 588 -9.96 13.61 10.03
C TYR A 588 -10.09 14.41 8.72
N LEU A 589 -11.28 14.52 8.12
CA LEU A 589 -11.55 15.35 6.94
C LEU A 589 -11.93 16.80 7.27
N THR A 590 -12.10 17.13 8.55
CA THR A 590 -12.49 18.48 8.98
C THR A 590 -11.40 19.52 8.73
N LYS A 591 -11.81 20.79 8.65
CA LYS A 591 -10.89 21.94 8.64
C LYS A 591 -10.00 22.00 9.89
N SER A 592 -10.42 21.40 11.01
CA SER A 592 -9.64 21.37 12.25
C SER A 592 -8.51 20.35 12.16
N ALA A 593 -8.85 19.10 11.83
CA ALA A 593 -7.89 18.01 11.69
C ALA A 593 -6.83 18.32 10.61
N PHE A 594 -7.22 18.86 9.45
CA PHE A 594 -6.25 19.24 8.41
C PHE A 594 -5.17 20.22 8.91
N ARG A 595 -5.55 21.25 9.69
CA ARG A 595 -4.57 22.20 10.28
C ARG A 595 -3.68 21.55 11.35
N LYS A 596 -4.22 20.59 12.12
CA LYS A 596 -3.46 19.82 13.12
C LYS A 596 -2.50 18.83 12.48
N PHE A 597 -2.84 18.24 11.33
CA PHE A 597 -1.98 17.28 10.65
C PHE A 597 -0.90 17.93 9.79
N THR A 598 -1.12 19.17 9.34
CA THR A 598 -0.15 19.97 8.56
C THR A 598 0.73 20.89 9.41
N SER A 599 0.65 20.81 10.74
CA SER A 599 1.58 21.48 11.66
C SER A 599 2.99 20.86 11.58
N ASN A 600 3.98 21.58 12.12
CA ASN A 600 5.33 21.05 12.31
C ASN A 600 5.32 19.87 13.31
N ASP A 601 4.71 20.08 14.48
CA ASP A 601 4.43 19.03 15.46
C ASP A 601 3.10 18.34 15.14
N SER A 602 3.15 17.51 14.10
CA SER A 602 2.02 16.79 13.53
C SER A 602 1.80 15.46 14.30
N PRO A 603 0.63 15.23 14.93
CA PRO A 603 0.40 13.98 15.70
C PRO A 603 0.39 12.73 14.80
N LEU A 604 0.32 12.89 13.48
CA LEU A 604 0.55 11.77 12.54
C LEU A 604 1.94 11.14 12.72
N ASN A 605 2.94 11.92 13.15
CA ASN A 605 4.29 11.45 13.47
C ASN A 605 4.28 10.37 14.59
N ASN A 606 3.22 10.31 15.41
CA ASN A 606 3.05 9.36 16.50
C ASN A 606 2.49 7.99 16.08
N ILE A 607 1.95 7.88 14.85
CA ILE A 607 1.33 6.65 14.34
C ILE A 607 2.39 5.61 13.95
N ARG A 608 2.15 4.34 14.27
CA ARG A 608 3.00 3.18 13.91
C ARG A 608 2.14 2.03 13.41
N ILE A 609 2.36 1.62 12.16
CA ILE A 609 1.61 0.58 11.44
C ILE A 609 2.40 -0.74 11.55
N HIS A 610 1.80 -1.74 12.20
CA HIS A 610 2.29 -3.12 12.24
C HIS A 610 1.58 -3.95 11.18
N THR A 611 2.15 -5.09 10.76
CA THR A 611 1.52 -5.97 9.75
C THR A 611 1.72 -7.43 10.12
N ASP A 612 0.84 -7.90 11.00
CA ASP A 612 1.00 -9.10 11.83
C ASP A 612 -0.35 -9.49 12.48
N TYR A 613 -0.36 -10.58 13.24
CA TYR A 613 -1.40 -10.88 14.22
C TYR A 613 -1.27 -9.99 15.47
N LEU A 614 -2.35 -9.82 16.23
CA LEU A 614 -2.36 -9.03 17.47
C LEU A 614 -1.43 -9.62 18.54
N ASN A 615 -1.58 -10.91 18.89
CA ASN A 615 -0.63 -11.66 19.75
C ASN A 615 0.86 -11.51 19.30
N ASP A 616 1.13 -11.58 18.00
CA ASP A 616 2.50 -11.47 17.43
C ASP A 616 3.09 -10.03 17.53
N VAL A 617 2.24 -9.02 17.78
CA VAL A 617 2.64 -7.65 18.18
C VAL A 617 2.75 -7.55 19.70
N PHE A 618 1.72 -7.91 20.46
CA PHE A 618 1.70 -7.84 21.94
C PHE A 618 2.93 -8.53 22.56
N SER A 619 3.19 -9.77 22.14
CA SER A 619 4.33 -10.58 22.61
C SER A 619 5.72 -10.02 22.25
N ARG A 620 5.79 -8.97 21.42
CA ARG A 620 7.01 -8.25 21.01
C ARG A 620 7.04 -6.79 21.44
N MET A 621 5.99 -6.27 22.08
CA MET A 621 6.02 -4.96 22.72
C MET A 621 6.76 -5.06 24.07
N THR A 622 7.36 -3.95 24.50
CA THR A 622 7.97 -3.85 25.83
C THR A 622 6.89 -3.96 26.89
N LYS A 623 7.17 -4.67 27.99
CA LYS A 623 6.17 -4.87 29.06
C LYS A 623 5.68 -3.53 29.60
N HIS A 624 4.38 -3.43 29.85
CA HIS A 624 3.73 -2.25 30.40
C HIS A 624 3.87 -0.96 29.55
N SER A 625 4.11 -1.09 28.24
CA SER A 625 4.19 0.07 27.31
C SER A 625 2.83 0.53 26.79
N LEU A 626 1.80 -0.34 26.77
CA LEU A 626 0.45 0.02 26.37
C LEU A 626 -0.37 0.54 27.55
N THR A 627 -1.09 1.64 27.37
CA THR A 627 -2.13 2.10 28.33
C THR A 627 -3.53 1.73 27.87
N ILE A 628 -3.75 1.59 26.55
CA ILE A 628 -5.03 1.27 25.94
C ILE A 628 -4.84 0.23 24.83
N ALA A 629 -5.70 -0.79 24.79
CA ALA A 629 -5.78 -1.76 23.69
C ALA A 629 -7.22 -1.83 23.12
N ILE A 630 -7.37 -1.61 21.82
CA ILE A 630 -8.65 -1.51 21.11
C ILE A 630 -8.72 -2.68 20.12
N ILE A 631 -9.07 -3.86 20.65
CA ILE A 631 -9.09 -5.13 19.91
C ILE A 631 -10.43 -5.41 19.20
N MET A 632 -11.41 -4.53 19.39
CA MET A 632 -12.73 -4.57 18.74
C MET A 632 -13.39 -5.94 18.87
N ASP A 633 -13.84 -6.51 17.77
CA ASP A 633 -14.56 -7.78 17.70
C ASP A 633 -13.66 -8.98 17.38
N HIS A 634 -12.34 -8.83 17.47
CA HIS A 634 -11.41 -9.93 17.20
C HIS A 634 -11.69 -11.16 18.07
N MET A 635 -12.10 -10.93 19.33
CA MET A 635 -12.43 -12.01 20.27
C MET A 635 -13.68 -12.82 19.84
N ASP A 636 -14.59 -12.27 19.02
CA ASP A 636 -15.72 -13.01 18.43
C ASP A 636 -15.26 -14.03 17.35
N TRP A 637 -14.00 -13.97 16.91
CA TRP A 637 -13.46 -14.85 15.87
C TRP A 637 -12.99 -16.20 16.42
N PHE A 638 -12.61 -16.27 17.70
CA PHE A 638 -12.11 -17.49 18.34
C PHE A 638 -13.23 -18.51 18.64
N SER A 639 -12.85 -19.80 18.76
CA SER A 639 -13.72 -20.84 19.33
C SER A 639 -13.67 -20.75 20.85
N LYS A 640 -14.81 -21.04 21.50
CA LYS A 640 -14.93 -21.08 22.96
C LYS A 640 -14.19 -22.28 23.57
N GLU A 641 -13.92 -23.28 22.74
CA GLU A 641 -13.23 -24.54 23.04
C GLU A 641 -11.72 -24.47 22.73
N GLY A 642 -11.26 -23.37 22.11
CA GLY A 642 -9.87 -23.13 21.72
C GLY A 642 -9.03 -22.42 22.78
N SER A 643 -7.71 -22.46 22.63
CA SER A 643 -6.75 -21.78 23.51
C SER A 643 -6.42 -20.36 23.05
N GLU A 644 -6.70 -20.01 21.79
CA GLU A 644 -6.22 -18.79 21.14
C GLU A 644 -6.66 -17.50 21.85
N ALA A 645 -7.87 -17.50 22.42
CA ALA A 645 -8.36 -16.37 23.22
C ALA A 645 -7.57 -16.17 24.52
N ASN A 646 -7.15 -17.25 25.19
CA ASN A 646 -6.33 -17.17 26.40
C ASN A 646 -4.89 -16.76 26.07
N GLU A 647 -4.33 -17.28 24.98
CA GLU A 647 -2.99 -16.92 24.49
C GLU A 647 -2.90 -15.43 24.12
N GLU A 648 -3.94 -14.85 23.50
CA GLU A 648 -3.96 -13.42 23.23
C GLU A 648 -4.20 -12.58 24.49
N ILE A 649 -5.04 -13.01 25.44
CA ILE A 649 -5.22 -12.29 26.71
C ILE A 649 -3.92 -12.28 27.53
N GLU A 650 -3.17 -13.40 27.60
CA GLU A 650 -1.87 -13.47 28.27
C GLU A 650 -0.83 -12.54 27.61
N ALA A 651 -0.73 -12.57 26.28
CA ALA A 651 0.20 -11.71 25.55
C ALA A 651 -0.15 -10.22 25.71
N LEU A 652 -1.45 -9.88 25.66
CA LEU A 652 -1.97 -8.53 25.87
C LEU A 652 -1.66 -8.05 27.29
N ASP A 653 -1.94 -8.86 28.31
CA ASP A 653 -1.66 -8.53 29.71
C ASP A 653 -0.17 -8.17 29.93
N GLY A 654 0.74 -8.96 29.34
CA GLY A 654 2.17 -8.71 29.40
C GLY A 654 2.59 -7.36 28.79
N ALA A 655 1.94 -6.92 27.73
CA ALA A 655 2.19 -5.63 27.08
C ALA A 655 1.52 -4.43 27.78
N LEU A 656 0.42 -4.68 28.51
CA LEU A 656 -0.42 -3.66 29.12
C LEU A 656 0.10 -3.19 30.49
N ALA A 657 0.05 -1.89 30.72
CA ALA A 657 0.42 -1.26 31.99
C ALA A 657 -0.60 -1.57 33.10
N PRO A 658 -0.18 -1.56 34.38
CA PRO A 658 -1.12 -1.57 35.51
C PRO A 658 -2.09 -0.37 35.42
N GLY A 659 -3.39 -0.59 35.59
CA GLY A 659 -4.42 0.42 35.31
C GLY A 659 -4.72 0.64 33.82
N GLY A 660 -4.07 -0.10 32.92
CA GLY A 660 -4.33 -0.08 31.49
C GLY A 660 -5.68 -0.72 31.12
N ARG A 661 -6.21 -0.35 29.95
CA ARG A 661 -7.62 -0.54 29.59
C ARG A 661 -7.79 -1.23 28.23
N VAL A 662 -8.59 -2.28 28.18
CA VAL A 662 -8.93 -3.01 26.95
C VAL A 662 -10.36 -2.70 26.54
N MET A 663 -10.57 -2.21 25.33
CA MET A 663 -11.90 -2.01 24.75
C MET A 663 -12.15 -3.01 23.62
N LEU A 664 -13.25 -3.76 23.78
CA LEU A 664 -13.73 -4.73 22.81
C LEU A 664 -15.20 -4.50 22.47
N ARG A 665 -15.64 -5.03 21.33
CA ARG A 665 -17.00 -4.95 20.80
C ARG A 665 -17.46 -6.38 20.47
N SER A 666 -18.75 -6.68 20.56
CA SER A 666 -19.25 -8.03 20.25
C SER A 666 -20.62 -8.04 19.58
N ALA A 667 -20.85 -9.04 18.72
CA ALA A 667 -22.16 -9.43 18.23
C ALA A 667 -23.08 -10.01 19.32
N SER A 668 -22.54 -10.43 20.47
CA SER A 668 -23.31 -10.84 21.66
C SER A 668 -23.58 -9.67 22.61
N LYS A 669 -24.67 -9.73 23.39
CA LYS A 669 -24.85 -8.88 24.58
C LYS A 669 -23.92 -9.29 25.73
N SER A 670 -23.61 -10.59 25.81
CA SER A 670 -22.76 -11.22 26.83
C SER A 670 -21.74 -12.14 26.15
N PRO A 671 -20.54 -11.66 25.83
CA PRO A 671 -19.51 -12.48 25.18
C PRO A 671 -18.91 -13.49 26.17
N TRP A 672 -18.60 -14.71 25.70
CA TRP A 672 -18.10 -15.77 26.58
C TRP A 672 -16.69 -15.46 27.14
N TYR A 673 -15.84 -14.83 26.33
CA TYR A 673 -14.45 -14.50 26.65
C TYR A 673 -14.30 -13.40 27.72
N ILE A 674 -15.39 -12.72 28.13
CA ILE A 674 -15.36 -11.82 29.29
C ILE A 674 -14.91 -12.58 30.55
N LYS A 675 -15.42 -13.81 30.75
CA LYS A 675 -15.02 -14.67 31.86
C LYS A 675 -13.53 -15.02 31.81
N ASN A 676 -12.97 -15.19 30.61
CA ASN A 676 -11.54 -15.44 30.43
C ASN A 676 -10.72 -14.21 30.87
N PHE A 677 -11.10 -12.99 30.48
CA PHE A 677 -10.46 -11.77 30.99
C PHE A 677 -10.54 -11.67 32.52
N GLU A 678 -11.69 -12.01 33.13
CA GLU A 678 -11.86 -12.05 34.59
C GLU A 678 -10.97 -13.11 35.27
N GLU A 679 -10.76 -14.27 34.64
CA GLU A 679 -9.84 -15.32 35.10
C GLU A 679 -8.36 -14.90 35.02
N PHE A 680 -8.00 -14.09 34.03
CA PHE A 680 -6.70 -13.38 33.97
C PHE A 680 -6.63 -12.16 34.93
N GLY A 681 -7.67 -11.91 35.73
CA GLY A 681 -7.68 -10.89 36.78
C GLY A 681 -8.09 -9.48 36.33
N PHE A 682 -8.59 -9.31 35.11
CA PHE A 682 -9.13 -8.03 34.65
C PHE A 682 -10.47 -7.72 35.31
N LYS A 683 -10.72 -6.44 35.60
CA LYS A 683 -12.05 -5.94 35.98
C LYS A 683 -12.85 -5.64 34.71
N CYS A 684 -13.73 -6.55 34.32
CA CYS A 684 -14.59 -6.37 33.15
C CYS A 684 -15.86 -5.56 33.49
N THR A 685 -16.22 -4.63 32.61
CA THR A 685 -17.45 -3.83 32.73
C THR A 685 -18.11 -3.62 31.36
N PRO A 686 -19.45 -3.71 31.24
CA PRO A 686 -20.14 -3.37 30.00
C PRO A 686 -20.22 -1.85 29.86
N ALA A 687 -19.45 -1.29 28.92
CA ALA A 687 -19.48 0.14 28.60
C ALA A 687 -20.78 0.51 27.86
N ALA A 688 -21.32 -0.41 27.05
CA ALA A 688 -22.66 -0.32 26.49
C ALA A 688 -23.22 -1.71 26.15
N VAL A 689 -24.53 -1.91 26.32
CA VAL A 689 -25.28 -3.08 25.82
C VAL A 689 -26.50 -2.57 25.05
N ARG A 690 -26.77 -3.16 23.88
CA ARG A 690 -27.85 -2.75 22.97
C ARG A 690 -29.18 -3.33 23.42
N GLU A 691 -29.96 -2.56 24.15
CA GLU A 691 -31.33 -2.91 24.50
C GLU A 691 -32.33 -2.63 23.37
N ASP A 692 -33.44 -3.37 23.35
CA ASP A 692 -34.41 -3.37 22.26
C ASP A 692 -34.97 -1.96 22.01
N GLY A 693 -34.88 -1.50 20.75
CA GLY A 693 -35.26 -0.14 20.36
C GLY A 693 -34.19 0.94 20.63
N THR A 694 -33.05 0.61 21.24
CA THR A 694 -31.95 1.56 21.55
C THR A 694 -30.76 1.41 20.58
N ALA A 695 -29.98 2.48 20.44
CA ALA A 695 -28.70 2.46 19.73
C ALA A 695 -27.57 2.86 20.67
N ILE A 696 -26.48 2.07 20.69
CA ILE A 696 -25.33 2.31 21.57
C ILE A 696 -24.39 3.40 21.01
N ASP A 697 -24.08 3.35 19.71
CA ASP A 697 -23.29 4.36 18.98
C ASP A 697 -23.94 4.70 17.63
N ARG A 698 -23.31 5.55 16.79
CA ARG A 698 -23.87 5.95 15.48
C ARG A 698 -23.85 4.85 14.41
N VAL A 699 -23.22 3.71 14.67
CA VAL A 699 -23.24 2.56 13.75
C VAL A 699 -24.19 1.47 14.26
N ASN A 700 -24.21 1.24 15.57
CA ASN A 700 -25.08 0.27 16.26
C ASN A 700 -24.96 -1.17 15.74
N MET A 701 -23.86 -1.51 15.06
CA MET A 701 -23.66 -2.83 14.44
C MET A 701 -23.45 -3.93 15.47
N TYR A 702 -22.82 -3.60 16.60
CA TYR A 702 -22.52 -4.51 17.70
C TYR A 702 -23.65 -4.53 18.74
N ALA A 703 -23.78 -5.64 19.46
CA ALA A 703 -24.76 -5.80 20.53
C ALA A 703 -24.21 -5.43 21.93
N SER A 704 -22.88 -5.39 22.10
CA SER A 704 -22.25 -4.80 23.28
C SER A 704 -20.85 -4.24 23.00
N THR A 705 -20.40 -3.35 23.89
CA THR A 705 -19.04 -2.82 24.01
C THR A 705 -18.60 -2.97 25.45
N TRP A 706 -17.41 -3.53 25.69
CA TRP A 706 -16.89 -3.81 27.04
C TRP A 706 -15.55 -3.13 27.26
N LEU A 707 -15.33 -2.72 28.52
CA LEU A 707 -14.08 -2.17 29.03
C LEU A 707 -13.53 -3.12 30.09
N CYS A 708 -12.35 -3.69 29.83
CA CYS A 708 -11.66 -4.61 30.75
C CYS A 708 -10.43 -3.90 31.29
N GLU A 709 -10.42 -3.61 32.59
CA GLU A 709 -9.37 -2.82 33.24
C GLU A 709 -8.36 -3.75 33.92
N LYS A 710 -7.08 -3.62 33.59
CA LYS A 710 -6.00 -4.30 34.32
C LYS A 710 -5.85 -3.66 35.70
N PRO A 711 -5.83 -4.43 36.81
CA PRO A 711 -5.65 -3.85 38.14
C PRO A 711 -4.39 -2.99 38.24
N LEU A 712 -4.44 -1.98 39.11
CA LEU A 712 -3.23 -1.31 39.58
C LEU A 712 -2.39 -2.32 40.38
N GLU A 713 -1.07 -2.32 40.18
CA GLU A 713 -0.19 -3.08 41.07
C GLU A 713 -0.36 -2.57 42.50
N LYS A 714 -0.61 -3.49 43.44
CA LYS A 714 -0.50 -3.15 44.86
C LYS A 714 0.94 -2.73 45.10
N ALA A 715 1.13 -1.47 45.52
CA ALA A 715 2.43 -0.98 45.95
C ALA A 715 3.04 -2.00 46.91
N ARG A 716 4.22 -2.53 46.59
CA ARG A 716 4.94 -3.42 47.50
C ARG A 716 5.23 -2.61 48.75
N ASN A 717 4.58 -2.96 49.86
CA ASN A 717 5.01 -2.52 51.18
C ASN A 717 6.45 -2.98 51.36
N MET A 718 7.41 -2.08 51.13
CA MET A 718 8.77 -2.30 51.55
C MET A 718 8.72 -2.37 53.07
N SER A 719 8.89 -3.56 53.64
CA SER A 719 9.12 -3.68 55.06
C SER A 719 10.38 -2.90 55.37
N THR A 720 10.23 -1.82 56.11
CA THR A 720 11.35 -1.14 56.77
C THR A 720 11.95 -2.13 57.75
N LEU A 721 12.98 -2.84 57.30
CA LEU A 721 13.98 -3.42 58.19
C LEU A 721 14.66 -2.24 58.87
N GLU A 722 14.30 -2.00 60.13
CA GLU A 722 15.09 -1.17 61.03
C GLU A 722 16.46 -1.84 61.20
N LEU A 723 17.52 -1.03 61.09
CA LEU A 723 18.94 -1.43 61.16
C LEU A 723 19.55 -1.00 62.48
#